data_AF-A0A2S3U597-F1
#
_entry.id   AF-A0A2S3U597-F1
#
_cell.length_a   1.000
_cell.length_b   1.000
_cell.length_c   1.000
_cell.angle_alpha   90.00
_cell.angle_beta   90.00
_cell.angle_gamma   90.00
#
_symmetry.space_group_name_H-M   'P 1'
#
loop_
_entity.id
_entity.type
_entity.pdbx_description
1 polymer ?
#
loop_
_entity_poly.entity_id
_entity_poly.type
_entity_poly.pdbx_seq_one_letter_code
_entity_poly.pdbx_strand_id
1 'polypeptide(L)'
;MVAIRVQSHAKTLGPIGLGRNTCGLITSRPNQGSAYPKRWEDEDHYKGGWELNSKGKLQLRAGNKVNKIALGKIFYQPDMPELDDYYEPWTYDYQTLFGPEKSHQPVARARSQITGLKMDLKTGPNWDDDLAGSPEYFKADPNMEKIETDIKANFEQAFMMYLPRLCEHCLNAPCVASCPSGAMYKRDEDGIVLVDQERCRGWRFCMTGCPYKKVYFNWKTHKAEKCTFCYPRIEEGEPTVCAETCVGRIRYIGAMLYDADRVEEAAETPEEDQLYQAQLDLFLDPNDPEVIEQALADGISEEMLEAAQNSPIYRMAVEEKIAFPLHPEYRTMPMVWYIPPLSPVMNYFEGRDSIKDPEMIFPGIDEMRIPVDYLASLLTGGNVPAIKHALYKLAMMRLYMRAKTSGKDFDVAKLQRVGLTTGTATSLYRLLAIAKYEDRFVIPQNHKEQVEDAQSEQGGLGYDECAGCALAPQHGSMFKKAEAGESTNQIYAESFYGGFGVINFKQLTTIRPALVTLSQLVDYPDEETFTASNRAALMSYPINAQKAKLLAAFDAIAAQTPLEQQAHYAGLFEMNKRYTLYMSYYKMTDSRERGTILAKLKMMYEMFGLTTVNSELADFLPLLLEFLAYGHFEGDARQQDIKLAFQVIEDGTYTLLQNAAADLDDPYFQLLQVVRATLRTCVETGVVAS
;
A
#
# COMPACT_ATOMS: atom_id res chain seq x y z
N MET A 1 -27.01 -7.41 -9.39
CA MET A 1 -27.25 -6.46 -8.30
C MET A 1 -27.99 -7.20 -7.18
N VAL A 2 -27.40 -7.32 -6.00
CA VAL A 2 -28.04 -7.50 -4.68
C VAL A 2 -27.15 -6.71 -3.73
N ALA A 3 -27.74 -5.76 -3.01
CA ALA A 3 -27.06 -4.88 -2.07
C ALA A 3 -26.57 -5.68 -0.86
N ILE A 4 -25.25 -5.88 -0.77
CA ILE A 4 -24.56 -6.21 0.47
C ILE A 4 -23.40 -5.21 0.58
N ARG A 5 -23.26 -4.63 1.77
CA ARG A 5 -22.21 -3.70 2.20
C ARG A 5 -20.81 -4.25 1.89
N VAL A 6 -20.29 -4.02 0.68
CA VAL A 6 -18.89 -4.30 0.34
C VAL A 6 -18.11 -3.00 0.51
N GLN A 7 -17.71 -2.70 1.74
CA GLN A 7 -16.50 -1.90 1.97
C GLN A 7 -15.29 -2.76 1.56
N SER A 8 -15.12 -2.89 0.24
CA SER A 8 -13.91 -3.18 -0.53
C SER A 8 -12.88 -4.19 0.06
N HIS A 9 -12.74 -5.34 -0.58
CA HIS A 9 -11.54 -6.20 -0.46
C HIS A 9 -10.23 -5.45 -0.78
N ALA A 10 -10.31 -4.42 -1.62
CA ALA A 10 -9.18 -3.52 -1.87
C ALA A 10 -8.77 -2.70 -0.63
N LYS A 11 -9.67 -2.38 0.31
CA LYS A 11 -9.29 -1.79 1.62
C LYS A 11 -8.60 -2.82 2.51
N THR A 12 -8.98 -4.09 2.41
CA THR A 12 -8.41 -5.19 3.20
C THR A 12 -7.00 -5.60 2.75
N LEU A 13 -6.62 -5.36 1.50
CA LEU A 13 -5.27 -5.65 0.98
C LEU A 13 -4.43 -4.38 0.72
N GLY A 14 -5.06 -3.20 0.54
CA GLY A 14 -4.38 -1.93 0.28
C GLY A 14 -4.25 -1.02 1.52
N PRO A 15 -5.21 -0.10 1.79
CA PRO A 15 -5.18 0.81 2.93
C PRO A 15 -5.58 0.13 4.26
N ILE A 16 -4.79 -0.82 4.73
CA ILE A 16 -4.74 -1.18 6.16
C ILE A 16 -3.54 -0.46 6.77
N GLY A 17 -3.80 0.59 7.55
CA GLY A 17 -2.75 1.35 8.22
C GLY A 17 -3.26 2.69 8.72
N LEU A 18 -2.86 3.08 9.94
CA LEU A 18 -3.18 4.40 10.48
C LEU A 18 -2.63 5.48 9.52
N GLY A 19 -3.48 6.41 9.07
CA GLY A 19 -3.13 7.35 7.99
C GLY A 19 -3.75 7.03 6.63
N ARG A 20 -4.18 5.79 6.40
CA ARG A 20 -4.82 5.33 5.14
C ARG A 20 -6.34 5.18 5.24
N ASN A 21 -6.90 5.37 6.43
CA ASN A 21 -8.31 5.10 6.72
C ASN A 21 -9.28 6.04 5.99
N THR A 22 -8.79 7.20 5.58
CA THR A 22 -9.51 8.16 4.73
C THR A 22 -9.29 7.90 3.25
N CYS A 23 -8.52 6.89 2.82
CA CYS A 23 -8.20 6.62 1.42
C CYS A 23 -9.20 5.62 0.81
N GLY A 24 -9.97 6.06 -0.18
CA GLY A 24 -10.85 5.23 -1.01
C GLY A 24 -10.19 4.94 -2.35
N LEU A 25 -9.19 4.05 -2.38
CA LEU A 25 -8.52 3.66 -3.63
C LEU A 25 -9.53 3.24 -4.71
N ILE A 26 -10.64 2.64 -4.27
CA ILE A 26 -11.77 2.25 -5.11
C ILE A 26 -13.05 2.74 -4.46
N THR A 27 -13.86 3.46 -5.22
CA THR A 27 -15.11 4.06 -4.74
C THR A 27 -16.23 3.79 -5.73
N SER A 28 -17.28 3.09 -5.32
CA SER A 28 -18.56 3.01 -6.04
C SER A 28 -19.55 3.99 -5.41
N ARG A 29 -20.18 4.84 -6.21
CA ARG A 29 -21.13 5.87 -5.73
C ARG A 29 -22.26 6.10 -6.73
N PRO A 30 -23.44 6.51 -6.28
CA PRO A 30 -24.42 7.15 -7.14
C PRO A 30 -23.79 8.37 -7.81
N ASN A 31 -23.94 8.53 -9.13
CA ASN A 31 -23.29 9.62 -9.85
C ASN A 31 -23.86 11.01 -9.50
N GLN A 32 -25.06 11.07 -8.90
CA GLN A 32 -25.79 12.31 -8.58
C GLN A 32 -25.58 12.82 -7.14
N GLY A 33 -24.37 12.67 -6.62
CA GLY A 33 -24.05 12.92 -5.22
C GLY A 33 -23.00 14.00 -5.00
N SER A 34 -22.75 14.33 -3.72
CA SER A 34 -21.59 15.12 -3.30
C SER A 34 -20.26 14.52 -3.79
N ALA A 35 -20.21 13.21 -4.08
CA ALA A 35 -19.06 12.47 -4.58
C ALA A 35 -17.87 12.40 -3.59
N TYR A 36 -16.75 11.74 -3.99
CA TYR A 36 -15.62 11.48 -3.10
C TYR A 36 -14.25 11.75 -3.76
N PRO A 37 -13.45 12.71 -3.25
CA PRO A 37 -13.86 13.76 -2.30
C PRO A 37 -15.02 14.60 -2.84
N LYS A 38 -15.64 15.40 -1.97
CA LYS A 38 -16.81 16.18 -2.33
C LYS A 38 -16.52 17.12 -3.51
N ARG A 39 -17.40 17.14 -4.50
CA ARG A 39 -17.33 17.95 -5.73
C ARG A 39 -16.01 17.79 -6.46
N TRP A 40 -15.40 16.60 -6.45
CA TRP A 40 -14.08 16.35 -7.07
C TRP A 40 -14.00 16.74 -8.56
N GLU A 41 -15.14 16.74 -9.27
CA GLU A 41 -15.30 17.18 -10.67
C GLU A 41 -15.21 18.71 -10.86
N ASP A 42 -15.31 19.50 -9.79
CA ASP A 42 -15.18 20.95 -9.84
C ASP A 42 -13.70 21.34 -9.93
N GLU A 43 -13.17 21.29 -11.15
CA GLU A 43 -11.79 21.69 -11.42
C GLU A 43 -11.59 23.22 -11.44
N ASP A 44 -12.66 24.01 -11.40
CA ASP A 44 -12.56 25.44 -11.15
C ASP A 44 -12.20 25.72 -9.69
N HIS A 45 -12.66 24.88 -8.77
CA HIS A 45 -12.22 24.90 -7.38
C HIS A 45 -10.85 24.21 -7.19
N TYR A 46 -10.72 22.96 -7.63
CA TYR A 46 -9.56 22.13 -7.29
C TYR A 46 -8.36 22.23 -8.25
N LYS A 47 -8.51 22.86 -9.41
CA LYS A 47 -7.41 23.12 -10.37
C LYS A 47 -6.63 21.87 -10.81
N GLY A 48 -7.28 20.72 -10.95
CA GLY A 48 -6.68 19.48 -11.44
C GLY A 48 -6.68 19.36 -12.97
N GLY A 49 -5.85 18.45 -13.49
CA GLY A 49 -5.75 18.20 -14.92
C GLY A 49 -4.97 19.27 -15.69
N TRP A 50 -5.19 19.30 -17.00
CA TRP A 50 -4.53 20.22 -17.92
C TRP A 50 -5.50 21.22 -18.53
N GLU A 51 -4.96 22.32 -19.03
CA GLU A 51 -5.63 23.33 -19.85
C GLU A 51 -4.73 23.71 -21.02
N LEU A 52 -5.32 24.21 -22.10
CA LEU A 52 -4.56 24.82 -23.18
C LEU A 52 -4.37 26.30 -22.89
N ASN A 53 -3.14 26.78 -23.02
CA ASN A 53 -2.88 28.21 -22.97
C ASN A 53 -3.33 28.90 -24.28
N SER A 54 -3.20 30.22 -24.33
CA SER A 54 -3.57 31.04 -25.51
C SER A 54 -2.80 30.69 -26.79
N LYS A 55 -1.73 29.89 -26.71
CA LYS A 55 -0.95 29.39 -27.84
C LYS A 55 -1.31 27.93 -28.21
N GLY A 56 -2.33 27.35 -27.59
CA GLY A 56 -2.74 25.96 -27.82
C GLY A 56 -1.82 24.92 -27.17
N LYS A 57 -0.93 25.32 -26.26
CA LYS A 57 0.01 24.41 -25.59
C LYS A 57 -0.47 23.98 -24.22
N LEU A 58 -0.22 22.72 -23.86
CA LEU A 58 -0.60 22.15 -22.58
C LEU A 58 0.05 22.86 -21.39
N GLN A 59 -0.76 23.15 -20.38
CA GLN A 59 -0.33 23.68 -19.10
C GLN A 59 -1.12 23.02 -17.97
N LEU A 60 -0.47 22.76 -16.83
CA LEU A 60 -1.16 22.29 -15.63
C LEU A 60 -2.08 23.39 -15.10
N ARG A 61 -3.36 23.07 -14.84
CA ARG A 61 -4.31 24.01 -14.20
C ARG A 61 -3.83 24.46 -12.82
N ALA A 62 -3.15 23.58 -12.09
CA ALA A 62 -2.52 23.88 -10.80
C ALA A 62 -1.32 24.85 -10.89
N GLY A 63 -0.94 25.27 -12.10
CA GLY A 63 0.19 26.16 -12.38
C GLY A 63 1.51 25.43 -12.61
N ASN A 64 2.41 26.09 -13.33
CA ASN A 64 3.75 25.59 -13.62
C ASN A 64 4.70 25.70 -12.41
N LYS A 65 5.90 25.11 -12.52
CA LYS A 65 6.91 25.07 -11.44
C LYS A 65 7.29 26.47 -10.93
N VAL A 66 7.39 27.45 -11.81
CA VAL A 66 7.74 28.84 -11.44
C VAL A 66 6.60 29.49 -10.68
N ASN A 67 5.36 29.36 -11.15
CA ASN A 67 4.17 29.89 -10.49
C ASN A 67 3.99 29.29 -9.09
N LYS A 68 4.21 27.99 -8.93
CA LYS A 68 4.12 27.32 -7.62
C LYS A 68 5.12 27.85 -6.59
N ILE A 69 6.32 28.26 -7.03
CA ILE A 69 7.35 28.85 -6.17
C ILE A 69 7.09 30.34 -5.95
N ALA A 70 6.86 31.09 -7.02
CA ALA A 70 6.68 32.54 -7.00
C ALA A 70 5.44 32.98 -6.23
N LEU A 71 4.37 32.19 -6.26
CA LEU A 71 3.12 32.46 -5.52
C LEU A 71 3.14 31.87 -4.10
N GLY A 72 4.26 31.32 -3.63
CA GLY A 72 4.37 30.72 -2.29
C GLY A 72 3.54 29.45 -2.09
N LYS A 73 2.92 28.90 -3.15
CA LYS A 73 2.06 27.70 -3.08
C LYS A 73 2.79 26.45 -2.58
N ILE A 74 4.13 26.46 -2.59
CA ILE A 74 4.97 25.39 -2.02
C ILE A 74 4.85 25.28 -0.49
N PHE A 75 4.52 26.36 0.20
CA PHE A 75 4.37 26.39 1.65
C PHE A 75 2.92 26.12 2.09
N TYR A 76 1.96 26.54 1.26
CA TYR A 76 0.54 26.36 1.50
C TYR A 76 -0.18 26.21 0.16
N GLN A 77 -0.86 25.09 -0.04
CA GLN A 77 -1.61 24.82 -1.25
C GLN A 77 -3.10 25.06 -0.99
N PRO A 78 -3.69 26.18 -1.45
CA PRO A 78 -5.09 26.51 -1.19
C PRO A 78 -6.08 25.62 -1.96
N ASP A 79 -5.64 25.06 -3.09
CA ASP A 79 -6.50 24.32 -4.03
C ASP A 79 -6.54 22.80 -3.70
N MET A 80 -6.02 22.37 -2.55
CA MET A 80 -5.98 20.96 -2.16
C MET A 80 -7.26 20.56 -1.44
N PRO A 81 -7.83 19.36 -1.71
CA PRO A 81 -8.92 18.83 -0.90
C PRO A 81 -8.56 18.75 0.58
N GLU A 82 -9.45 19.25 1.43
CA GLU A 82 -9.34 19.20 2.87
C GLU A 82 -9.89 17.88 3.43
N LEU A 83 -9.63 17.61 4.70
CA LEU A 83 -10.12 16.39 5.35
C LEU A 83 -11.66 16.29 5.31
N ASP A 84 -12.35 17.43 5.45
CA ASP A 84 -13.81 17.50 5.46
C ASP A 84 -14.46 17.27 4.08
N ASP A 85 -13.68 17.45 3.00
CA ASP A 85 -14.06 17.06 1.64
C ASP A 85 -14.04 15.54 1.47
N TYR A 86 -13.22 14.83 2.25
CA TYR A 86 -13.29 13.39 2.36
C TYR A 86 -14.28 13.00 3.47
N TYR A 87 -13.76 12.80 4.67
CA TYR A 87 -14.47 12.60 5.93
C TYR A 87 -13.42 12.44 7.04
N GLU A 88 -13.79 12.81 8.26
CA GLU A 88 -13.01 12.43 9.43
C GLU A 88 -13.22 10.94 9.74
N PRO A 89 -12.18 10.09 9.71
CA PRO A 89 -12.33 8.65 9.93
C PRO A 89 -12.72 8.38 11.38
N TRP A 90 -13.73 7.55 11.60
CA TRP A 90 -14.21 7.21 12.94
C TRP A 90 -14.10 5.73 13.25
N THR A 91 -14.06 5.41 14.53
CA THR A 91 -14.23 4.07 15.10
C THR A 91 -15.30 4.12 16.19
N TYR A 92 -15.64 2.99 16.80
CA TYR A 92 -16.59 2.93 17.90
C TYR A 92 -15.93 2.41 19.16
N ASP A 93 -16.37 2.93 20.30
CA ASP A 93 -15.96 2.45 21.63
C ASP A 93 -16.71 1.15 21.99
N TYR A 94 -16.33 0.05 21.33
CA TYR A 94 -16.98 -1.26 21.53
C TYR A 94 -16.79 -1.79 22.95
N GLN A 95 -15.69 -1.44 23.62
CA GLN A 95 -15.40 -1.87 24.99
C GLN A 95 -16.47 -1.40 25.98
N THR A 96 -17.13 -0.27 25.70
CA THR A 96 -18.23 0.24 26.53
C THR A 96 -19.41 -0.72 26.64
N LEU A 97 -19.58 -1.64 25.67
CA LEU A 97 -20.66 -2.64 25.67
C LEU A 97 -20.41 -3.80 26.64
N PHE A 98 -19.16 -4.05 27.03
CA PHE A 98 -18.74 -5.15 27.91
C PHE A 98 -18.44 -4.67 29.34
N GLY A 99 -18.85 -3.44 29.68
CA GLY A 99 -18.63 -2.83 30.99
C GLY A 99 -19.58 -3.34 32.09
N PRO A 100 -19.39 -2.88 33.33
CA PRO A 100 -20.25 -3.24 34.46
C PRO A 100 -21.69 -2.74 34.26
N GLU A 101 -22.63 -3.27 35.04
CA GLU A 101 -24.05 -2.89 35.00
C GLU A 101 -24.23 -1.38 35.20
N LYS A 102 -25.10 -0.78 34.38
CA LYS A 102 -25.41 0.66 34.39
C LYS A 102 -26.92 0.87 34.40
N SER A 103 -27.35 2.04 34.87
CA SER A 103 -28.76 2.45 34.89
C SER A 103 -29.38 2.64 33.50
N HIS A 104 -28.56 2.75 32.46
CA HIS A 104 -28.99 2.89 31.08
C HIS A 104 -28.22 1.92 30.20
N GLN A 105 -28.88 1.44 29.14
CA GLN A 105 -28.28 0.54 28.16
C GLN A 105 -27.00 1.17 27.58
N PRO A 106 -25.84 0.49 27.66
CA PRO A 106 -24.61 1.01 27.08
C PRO A 106 -24.71 1.03 25.55
N VAL A 107 -24.19 2.09 24.94
CA VAL A 107 -24.14 2.25 23.47
C VAL A 107 -22.71 2.59 23.08
N ALA A 108 -22.20 1.92 22.05
CA ALA A 108 -20.90 2.23 21.46
C ALA A 108 -21.00 3.55 20.68
N ARG A 109 -20.41 4.61 21.22
CA ARG A 109 -20.39 5.93 20.56
C ARG A 109 -19.23 6.05 19.59
N ALA A 110 -19.41 6.85 18.54
CA ALA A 110 -18.38 7.14 17.57
C ALA A 110 -17.25 7.98 18.20
N ARG A 111 -16.02 7.66 17.82
CA ARG A 111 -14.79 8.37 18.17
C ARG A 111 -13.97 8.63 16.92
N SER A 112 -13.40 9.82 16.83
CA SER A 112 -12.46 10.15 15.76
C SER A 112 -11.20 9.29 15.88
N GLN A 113 -10.72 8.75 14.76
CA GLN A 113 -9.43 8.07 14.68
C GLN A 113 -8.24 9.04 14.56
N ILE A 114 -8.51 10.34 14.40
CA ILE A 114 -7.49 11.40 14.36
C ILE A 114 -7.33 12.01 15.75
N THR A 115 -8.42 12.47 16.36
CA THR A 115 -8.38 13.17 17.66
C THR A 115 -8.62 12.26 18.86
N GLY A 116 -9.21 11.07 18.67
CA GLY A 116 -9.63 10.16 19.76
C GLY A 116 -10.88 10.63 20.54
N LEU A 117 -11.37 11.84 20.24
CA LEU A 117 -12.51 12.44 20.90
C LEU A 117 -13.83 11.84 20.38
N LYS A 118 -14.87 11.93 21.22
CA LYS A 118 -16.24 11.58 20.81
C LYS A 118 -16.70 12.55 19.73
N MET A 119 -17.39 12.05 18.72
CA MET A 119 -17.87 12.85 17.60
C MET A 119 -19.28 12.44 17.18
N ASP A 120 -20.00 13.40 16.62
CA ASP A 120 -21.26 13.15 15.92
C ASP A 120 -20.95 12.98 14.42
N LEU A 121 -21.52 11.94 13.82
CA LEU A 121 -21.28 11.60 12.42
C LEU A 121 -22.10 12.52 11.51
N LYS A 122 -21.41 13.33 10.70
CA LYS A 122 -22.03 14.28 9.76
C LYS A 122 -21.82 13.94 8.29
N THR A 123 -20.76 13.20 8.00
CA THR A 123 -20.33 12.86 6.65
C THR A 123 -19.60 11.53 6.68
N GLY A 124 -19.53 10.88 5.54
CA GLY A 124 -18.76 9.66 5.35
C GLY A 124 -18.38 9.53 3.89
N PRO A 125 -17.53 8.56 3.55
CA PRO A 125 -17.18 8.36 2.15
C PRO A 125 -18.45 8.01 1.37
N ASN A 126 -19.32 7.18 1.98
CA ASN A 126 -20.66 6.65 1.68
C ASN A 126 -21.93 7.52 1.59
N TRP A 127 -21.83 8.82 1.83
CA TRP A 127 -22.92 9.51 2.55
C TRP A 127 -24.22 9.69 1.74
N ASP A 128 -24.09 9.77 0.42
CA ASP A 128 -25.15 10.01 -0.57
C ASP A 128 -25.61 8.74 -1.30
N ASP A 129 -25.31 7.56 -0.73
CA ASP A 129 -25.71 6.26 -1.28
C ASP A 129 -27.22 6.19 -1.57
N ASP A 130 -27.58 5.54 -2.67
CA ASP A 130 -28.97 5.36 -3.10
C ASP A 130 -29.83 6.64 -3.03
N LEU A 131 -29.24 7.78 -3.45
CA LEU A 131 -29.87 9.11 -3.48
C LEU A 131 -30.24 9.68 -2.10
N ALA A 132 -29.57 9.22 -1.03
CA ALA A 132 -29.73 9.78 0.31
C ALA A 132 -29.36 11.28 0.34
N GLY A 133 -30.31 12.13 0.74
CA GLY A 133 -30.13 13.60 0.74
C GLY A 133 -30.16 14.25 -0.65
N SER A 134 -30.66 13.54 -1.66
CA SER A 134 -30.59 13.92 -3.08
C SER A 134 -31.03 15.34 -3.46
N PRO A 135 -32.04 16.01 -2.87
CA PRO A 135 -32.42 17.34 -3.33
C PRO A 135 -31.30 18.40 -3.19
N GLU A 136 -30.45 18.27 -2.17
CA GLU A 136 -29.33 19.18 -1.92
C GLU A 136 -28.11 18.82 -2.76
N TYR A 137 -27.75 17.54 -2.80
CA TYR A 137 -26.57 17.06 -3.52
C TYR A 137 -26.74 17.06 -5.05
N PHE A 138 -27.97 16.83 -5.55
CA PHE A 138 -28.28 16.86 -6.97
C PHE A 138 -28.01 18.24 -7.60
N LYS A 139 -28.23 19.32 -6.85
CA LYS A 139 -27.92 20.69 -7.32
C LYS A 139 -26.42 20.99 -7.33
N ALA A 140 -25.62 20.21 -6.61
CA ALA A 140 -24.20 20.43 -6.41
C ALA A 140 -23.30 19.59 -7.33
N ASP A 141 -23.88 18.64 -8.08
CA ASP A 141 -23.18 17.84 -9.10
C ASP A 141 -22.80 18.73 -10.31
N PRO A 142 -21.50 18.92 -10.61
CA PRO A 142 -21.04 19.74 -11.73
C PRO A 142 -21.58 19.28 -13.10
N ASN A 143 -21.83 17.98 -13.26
CA ASN A 143 -22.38 17.45 -14.52
C ASN A 143 -23.84 17.88 -14.74
N MET A 144 -24.55 18.26 -13.67
CA MET A 144 -25.90 18.78 -13.79
C MET A 144 -25.90 20.21 -14.34
N GLU A 145 -24.88 21.03 -14.12
CA GLU A 145 -24.84 22.40 -14.65
C GLU A 145 -25.00 22.44 -16.17
N LYS A 146 -24.39 21.47 -16.86
CA LYS A 146 -24.38 21.32 -18.32
C LYS A 146 -25.68 20.77 -18.93
N ILE A 147 -26.68 20.43 -18.12
CA ILE A 147 -27.98 19.88 -18.58
C ILE A 147 -29.04 20.98 -18.68
N GLU A 148 -29.92 20.88 -19.69
CA GLU A 148 -31.07 21.76 -19.89
C GLU A 148 -31.97 21.88 -18.64
N THR A 149 -32.48 23.09 -18.41
CA THR A 149 -33.22 23.51 -17.22
C THR A 149 -34.50 22.70 -16.96
N ASP A 150 -35.14 22.19 -18.01
CA ASP A 150 -36.42 21.48 -17.90
C ASP A 150 -36.30 20.08 -17.25
N ILE A 151 -35.14 19.44 -17.36
CA ILE A 151 -34.84 18.14 -16.72
C ILE A 151 -34.55 18.31 -15.23
N LYS A 152 -34.01 19.47 -14.82
CA LYS A 152 -33.65 19.78 -13.42
C LYS A 152 -34.86 19.96 -12.51
N ALA A 153 -36.05 20.22 -13.06
CA ALA A 153 -37.24 20.60 -12.30
C ALA A 153 -38.08 19.42 -11.80
N ASN A 154 -37.91 18.20 -12.33
CA ASN A 154 -38.77 17.05 -12.00
C ASN A 154 -38.06 16.01 -11.11
N PHE A 155 -38.21 16.12 -9.79
CA PHE A 155 -37.69 15.14 -8.82
C PHE A 155 -38.26 13.71 -9.03
N GLU A 156 -39.46 13.58 -9.63
CA GLU A 156 -40.06 12.30 -10.02
C GLU A 156 -39.28 11.58 -11.15
N GLN A 157 -38.36 12.29 -11.83
CA GLN A 157 -37.45 11.75 -12.84
C GLN A 157 -36.07 11.38 -12.27
N ALA A 158 -35.84 11.52 -10.95
CA ALA A 158 -34.55 11.28 -10.30
C ALA A 158 -33.98 9.92 -10.73
N PHE A 159 -32.83 9.91 -11.41
CA PHE A 159 -32.19 8.71 -11.90
C PHE A 159 -30.99 8.37 -11.02
N MET A 160 -30.53 7.12 -11.02
CA MET A 160 -29.29 6.78 -10.35
C MET A 160 -28.50 5.78 -11.17
N MET A 161 -27.19 5.92 -11.10
CA MET A 161 -26.23 4.96 -11.64
C MET A 161 -25.03 4.89 -10.72
N TYR A 162 -24.36 3.75 -10.67
CA TYR A 162 -23.14 3.60 -9.89
C TYR A 162 -21.92 3.87 -10.76
N LEU A 163 -21.03 4.74 -10.31
CA LEU A 163 -19.74 4.99 -10.94
C LEU A 163 -18.61 4.46 -10.05
N PRO A 164 -18.13 3.22 -10.26
CA PRO A 164 -16.95 2.71 -9.59
C PRO A 164 -15.67 3.32 -10.17
N ARG A 165 -14.92 4.10 -9.39
CA ARG A 165 -13.68 4.76 -9.83
C ARG A 165 -12.45 4.28 -9.09
N LEU A 166 -11.33 4.20 -9.81
CA LEU A 166 -9.98 4.00 -9.29
C LEU A 166 -9.03 5.03 -9.93
N CYS A 167 -7.71 4.87 -9.79
CA CYS A 167 -6.79 5.72 -10.54
C CYS A 167 -6.86 5.37 -12.03
N GLU A 168 -6.87 6.37 -12.89
CA GLU A 168 -6.98 6.16 -14.34
C GLU A 168 -5.69 5.67 -15.01
N HIS A 169 -4.55 5.63 -14.28
CA HIS A 169 -3.22 5.27 -14.80
C HIS A 169 -2.92 5.91 -16.18
N CYS A 170 -3.29 7.19 -16.29
CA CYS A 170 -3.28 8.03 -17.48
C CYS A 170 -2.00 7.91 -18.33
N LEU A 171 -2.11 8.09 -19.64
CA LEU A 171 -0.94 8.25 -20.52
C LEU A 171 -0.26 9.61 -20.27
N ASN A 172 -1.04 10.69 -20.18
CA ASN A 172 -0.56 12.03 -19.83
C ASN A 172 -0.90 12.38 -18.36
N ALA A 173 -0.20 11.78 -17.41
CA ALA A 173 -0.53 11.86 -15.99
C ALA A 173 -0.15 13.22 -15.34
N PRO A 174 -1.12 14.10 -15.00
CA PRO A 174 -0.81 15.41 -14.40
C PRO A 174 -0.24 15.30 -12.98
N CYS A 175 -0.48 14.19 -12.29
CA CYS A 175 0.10 13.92 -10.97
C CYS A 175 1.62 13.66 -11.04
N VAL A 176 2.10 13.09 -12.15
CA VAL A 176 3.53 12.94 -12.45
C VAL A 176 4.14 14.30 -12.72
N ALA A 177 3.57 15.05 -13.68
CA ALA A 177 4.03 16.40 -14.04
C ALA A 177 3.97 17.41 -12.87
N SER A 178 3.01 17.25 -11.95
CA SER A 178 2.84 18.16 -10.82
C SER A 178 3.81 17.91 -9.67
N CYS A 179 4.46 16.75 -9.60
CA CYS A 179 5.30 16.35 -8.46
C CYS A 179 6.68 17.05 -8.49
N PRO A 180 7.00 17.95 -7.54
CA PRO A 180 8.26 18.70 -7.60
C PRO A 180 9.51 17.83 -7.39
N SER A 181 9.39 16.72 -6.65
CA SER A 181 10.50 15.82 -6.33
C SER A 181 10.70 14.71 -7.36
N GLY A 182 9.86 14.60 -8.39
CA GLY A 182 9.92 13.50 -9.35
C GLY A 182 9.69 12.12 -8.72
N ALA A 183 8.97 12.04 -7.59
CA ALA A 183 8.70 10.77 -6.91
C ALA A 183 7.55 9.97 -7.55
N MET A 184 6.81 10.59 -8.47
CA MET A 184 5.74 9.95 -9.23
C MET A 184 6.31 9.57 -10.59
N TYR A 185 6.04 8.35 -11.06
CA TYR A 185 6.51 7.86 -12.35
C TYR A 185 5.49 6.90 -12.95
N LYS A 186 5.55 6.71 -14.28
CA LYS A 186 4.85 5.66 -15.01
C LYS A 186 5.88 4.59 -15.34
N ARG A 187 5.53 3.32 -15.11
CA ARG A 187 6.35 2.18 -15.52
C ARG A 187 6.25 2.01 -17.02
N ASP A 188 7.35 1.64 -17.66
CA ASP A 188 7.46 1.58 -19.12
C ASP A 188 6.83 0.27 -19.65
N GLU A 189 6.99 -0.81 -18.88
CA GLU A 189 6.58 -2.17 -19.24
C GLU A 189 5.07 -2.43 -19.16
N ASP A 190 4.35 -1.78 -18.25
CA ASP A 190 2.91 -2.03 -18.01
C ASP A 190 2.07 -0.74 -17.94
N GLY A 191 2.70 0.43 -18.02
CA GLY A 191 2.04 1.72 -17.94
C GLY A 191 1.46 2.07 -16.56
N ILE A 192 1.77 1.31 -15.50
CA ILE A 192 1.25 1.56 -14.16
C ILE A 192 1.96 2.78 -13.55
N VAL A 193 1.19 3.85 -13.30
CA VAL A 193 1.65 5.01 -12.53
C VAL A 193 1.80 4.67 -11.04
N LEU A 194 2.97 4.93 -10.43
CA LEU A 194 3.27 4.67 -9.02
C LEU A 194 3.81 5.91 -8.29
N VAL A 195 3.87 5.81 -6.96
CA VAL A 195 4.57 6.78 -6.10
C VAL A 195 5.73 6.04 -5.44
N ASP A 196 6.96 6.47 -5.72
CA ASP A 196 8.13 6.07 -4.96
C ASP A 196 7.99 6.59 -3.52
N GLN A 197 7.74 5.68 -2.59
CA GLN A 197 7.56 6.03 -1.18
C GLN A 197 8.84 6.57 -0.56
N GLU A 198 10.02 6.23 -1.05
CA GLU A 198 11.29 6.70 -0.50
C GLU A 198 11.69 8.08 -1.01
N ARG A 199 11.43 8.36 -2.29
CA ARG A 199 11.65 9.69 -2.90
C ARG A 199 10.55 10.68 -2.55
N CYS A 200 9.37 10.22 -2.14
CA CYS A 200 8.27 11.11 -1.75
C CYS A 200 8.69 11.99 -0.56
N ARG A 201 8.48 13.31 -0.72
CA ARG A 201 8.75 14.33 0.31
C ARG A 201 7.48 14.99 0.85
N GLY A 202 6.31 14.48 0.49
CA GLY A 202 5.04 15.01 1.02
C GLY A 202 4.69 16.42 0.54
N TRP A 203 5.08 16.79 -0.69
CA TRP A 203 4.77 18.12 -1.25
C TRP A 203 3.28 18.32 -1.60
N ARG A 204 2.48 17.25 -1.67
CA ARG A 204 1.02 17.25 -1.87
C ARG A 204 0.49 17.86 -3.18
N PHE A 205 1.34 18.44 -4.04
CA PHE A 205 0.91 18.94 -5.37
C PHE A 205 0.32 17.88 -6.29
N CYS A 206 0.70 16.61 -6.13
CA CYS A 206 0.11 15.51 -6.91
C CYS A 206 -1.37 15.28 -6.56
N MET A 207 -1.85 15.72 -5.39
CA MET A 207 -3.27 15.64 -5.02
C MET A 207 -4.10 16.64 -5.81
N THR A 208 -3.70 17.92 -5.82
CA THR A 208 -4.34 18.96 -6.64
C THR A 208 -4.21 18.62 -8.12
N GLY A 209 -3.02 18.25 -8.58
CA GLY A 209 -2.77 17.99 -10.00
C GLY A 209 -3.61 16.85 -10.58
N CYS A 210 -4.00 15.86 -9.77
CA CYS A 210 -4.89 14.79 -10.21
C CYS A 210 -6.34 15.31 -10.31
N PRO A 211 -6.94 15.38 -11.51
CA PRO A 211 -8.33 15.83 -11.62
C PRO A 211 -9.28 14.84 -10.94
N TYR A 212 -9.03 13.54 -11.09
CA TYR A 212 -9.81 12.48 -10.45
C TYR A 212 -9.72 12.39 -8.91
N LYS A 213 -8.82 13.17 -8.27
CA LYS A 213 -8.50 13.15 -6.83
C LYS A 213 -8.21 11.75 -6.28
N LYS A 214 -7.48 10.94 -7.07
CA LYS A 214 -7.10 9.54 -6.76
C LYS A 214 -5.70 9.39 -6.17
N VAL A 215 -5.10 10.50 -5.77
CA VAL A 215 -3.90 10.57 -4.93
C VAL A 215 -4.34 11.04 -3.56
N TYR A 216 -4.01 10.28 -2.52
CA TYR A 216 -4.38 10.56 -1.14
C TYR A 216 -3.12 10.85 -0.33
N PHE A 217 -3.20 11.77 0.62
CA PHE A 217 -2.11 12.01 1.55
C PHE A 217 -2.27 11.14 2.79
N ASN A 218 -1.26 10.32 3.06
CA ASN A 218 -1.16 9.61 4.31
C ASN A 218 -0.68 10.59 5.39
N TRP A 219 -1.60 11.01 6.26
CA TRP A 219 -1.33 12.01 7.30
C TRP A 219 -0.39 11.51 8.40
N LYS A 220 -0.12 10.20 8.48
CA LYS A 220 0.83 9.61 9.42
C LYS A 220 2.24 9.49 8.85
N THR A 221 2.38 8.97 7.64
CA THR A 221 3.71 8.82 6.99
C THR A 221 4.18 10.09 6.30
N HIS A 222 3.27 11.06 6.16
CA HIS A 222 3.45 12.31 5.42
C HIS A 222 3.84 12.11 3.95
N LYS A 223 3.36 11.03 3.34
CA LYS A 223 3.62 10.68 1.95
C LYS A 223 2.32 10.54 1.16
N ALA A 224 2.42 10.75 -0.15
CA ALA A 224 1.30 10.50 -1.05
C ALA A 224 1.20 9.00 -1.34
N GLU A 225 -0.03 8.50 -1.37
CA GLU A 225 -0.35 7.13 -1.74
C GLU A 225 -1.48 7.15 -2.79
N LYS A 226 -1.51 6.13 -3.64
CA LYS A 226 -2.51 5.99 -4.70
C LYS A 226 -2.77 4.52 -5.00
N CYS A 227 -3.73 4.26 -5.89
CA CYS A 227 -3.95 2.93 -6.44
C CYS A 227 -2.67 2.44 -7.13
N THR A 228 -2.20 1.25 -6.77
CA THR A 228 -1.01 0.63 -7.35
C THR A 228 -1.32 -0.29 -8.53
N PHE A 229 -2.58 -0.28 -8.98
CA PHE A 229 -3.15 -1.24 -9.94
C PHE A 229 -2.86 -2.70 -9.59
N CYS A 230 -2.65 -3.00 -8.30
CA CYS A 230 -2.20 -4.30 -7.84
C CYS A 230 -1.00 -4.82 -8.65
N TYR A 231 0.00 -3.98 -8.96
CA TYR A 231 1.16 -4.38 -9.76
C TYR A 231 1.80 -5.71 -9.33
N PRO A 232 1.90 -6.09 -8.03
CA PRO A 232 2.47 -7.40 -7.66
C PRO A 232 1.66 -8.60 -8.18
N ARG A 233 0.37 -8.40 -8.47
CA ARG A 233 -0.51 -9.41 -9.07
C ARG A 233 -0.44 -9.38 -10.59
N ILE A 234 -0.45 -8.16 -11.16
CA ILE A 234 -0.37 -7.97 -12.61
C ILE A 234 0.93 -8.55 -13.16
N GLU A 235 2.04 -8.39 -12.42
CA GLU A 235 3.33 -8.98 -12.79
C GLU A 235 3.27 -10.51 -12.94
N GLU A 236 2.39 -11.18 -12.22
CA GLU A 236 2.21 -12.64 -12.28
C GLU A 236 1.09 -13.07 -13.25
N GLY A 237 0.53 -12.14 -14.04
CA GLY A 237 -0.62 -12.39 -14.91
C GLY A 237 -1.95 -12.51 -14.15
N GLU A 238 -2.00 -12.11 -12.88
CA GLU A 238 -3.23 -12.16 -12.08
C GLU A 238 -4.03 -10.84 -12.15
N PRO A 239 -5.37 -10.89 -12.13
CA PRO A 239 -6.19 -9.69 -12.09
C PRO A 239 -6.04 -8.90 -10.79
N THR A 240 -6.24 -7.59 -10.89
CA THR A 240 -6.35 -6.74 -9.71
C THR A 240 -7.42 -7.27 -8.75
N VAL A 241 -7.21 -7.12 -7.44
CA VAL A 241 -8.15 -7.56 -6.39
C VAL A 241 -9.56 -7.07 -6.67
N CYS A 242 -9.68 -5.84 -7.13
CA CYS A 242 -10.96 -5.22 -7.37
C CYS A 242 -11.68 -5.70 -8.64
N ALA A 243 -10.95 -6.16 -9.63
CA ALA A 243 -11.48 -6.80 -10.82
C ALA A 243 -11.94 -8.23 -10.50
N GLU A 244 -11.08 -9.00 -9.82
CA GLU A 244 -11.36 -10.39 -9.46
C GLU A 244 -12.56 -10.53 -8.51
N THR A 245 -12.59 -9.72 -7.45
CA THR A 245 -13.68 -9.72 -6.45
C THR A 245 -14.93 -8.98 -6.91
N CYS A 246 -14.99 -8.57 -8.19
CA CYS A 246 -16.15 -7.88 -8.74
C CYS A 246 -17.34 -8.83 -8.86
N VAL A 247 -18.20 -8.83 -7.83
CA VAL A 247 -19.43 -9.64 -7.79
C VAL A 247 -20.33 -9.39 -9.01
N GLY A 248 -20.36 -8.15 -9.50
CA GLY A 248 -21.14 -7.77 -10.69
C GLY A 248 -20.55 -8.26 -12.01
N ARG A 249 -19.30 -8.77 -12.03
CA ARG A 249 -18.59 -9.24 -13.24
C ARG A 249 -18.49 -8.17 -14.33
N ILE A 250 -18.44 -6.90 -13.93
CA ILE A 250 -18.44 -5.73 -14.84
C ILE A 250 -17.03 -5.23 -15.21
N ARG A 251 -15.98 -5.81 -14.61
CA ARG A 251 -14.59 -5.36 -14.80
C ARG A 251 -13.85 -6.31 -15.73
N TYR A 252 -13.15 -5.72 -16.68
CA TYR A 252 -12.32 -6.40 -17.68
C TYR A 252 -10.92 -5.80 -17.59
N ILE A 253 -9.89 -6.60 -17.84
CA ILE A 253 -8.50 -6.16 -17.93
C ILE A 253 -7.92 -6.79 -19.19
N GLY A 254 -7.24 -5.98 -19.99
CA GLY A 254 -6.65 -6.38 -21.25
C GLY A 254 -5.52 -5.43 -21.61
N ALA A 255 -4.53 -5.97 -22.31
CA ALA A 255 -3.43 -5.23 -22.90
C ALA A 255 -3.91 -4.21 -23.94
N MET A 256 -3.19 -3.11 -24.10
CA MET A 256 -3.50 -2.08 -25.08
C MET A 256 -2.21 -1.39 -25.53
N LEU A 257 -1.87 -1.54 -26.81
CA LEU A 257 -0.72 -0.90 -27.42
C LEU A 257 -1.07 0.55 -27.77
N TYR A 258 -0.14 1.47 -27.52
CA TYR A 258 -0.34 2.89 -27.81
C TYR A 258 0.95 3.55 -28.29
N ASP A 259 0.79 4.56 -29.13
CA ASP A 259 1.89 5.43 -29.57
C ASP A 259 2.16 6.49 -28.50
N ALA A 260 3.29 6.37 -27.81
CA ALA A 260 3.69 7.27 -26.74
C ALA A 260 4.10 8.67 -27.25
N ASP A 261 4.66 8.76 -28.46
CA ASP A 261 5.17 10.01 -29.03
C ASP A 261 4.04 10.96 -29.43
N ARG A 262 2.86 10.41 -29.75
CA ARG A 262 1.67 11.17 -30.14
C ARG A 262 0.79 11.59 -28.95
N VAL A 263 1.13 11.22 -27.71
CA VAL A 263 0.31 11.52 -26.52
C VAL A 263 0.16 13.03 -26.28
N GLU A 264 1.22 13.82 -26.49
CA GLU A 264 1.16 15.28 -26.34
C GLU A 264 0.23 15.89 -27.39
N GLU A 265 0.37 15.48 -28.66
CA GLU A 265 -0.47 15.92 -29.78
C GLU A 265 -1.95 15.64 -29.50
N ALA A 266 -2.30 14.42 -29.10
CA ALA A 266 -3.66 14.04 -28.79
C ALA A 266 -4.23 14.89 -27.64
N ALA A 267 -3.43 15.13 -26.59
CA ALA A 267 -3.85 15.93 -25.43
C ALA A 267 -3.96 17.43 -25.74
N GLU A 268 -3.33 17.90 -26.81
CA GLU A 268 -3.42 19.29 -27.33
C GLU A 268 -4.63 19.55 -28.23
N THR A 269 -5.45 18.54 -28.54
CA THR A 269 -6.68 18.69 -29.35
C THR A 269 -7.56 19.85 -28.84
N PRO A 270 -7.83 20.90 -29.63
CA PRO A 270 -8.53 22.10 -29.12
C PRO A 270 -9.93 21.81 -28.59
N GLU A 271 -10.73 21.06 -29.36
CA GLU A 271 -12.13 20.75 -29.05
C GLU A 271 -12.22 19.57 -28.06
N GLU A 272 -12.92 19.79 -26.93
CA GLU A 272 -13.02 18.80 -25.86
C GLU A 272 -13.81 17.54 -26.28
N ASP A 273 -14.79 17.69 -27.19
CA ASP A 273 -15.62 16.60 -27.71
C ASP A 273 -14.89 15.68 -28.70
N GLN A 274 -13.70 16.09 -29.16
CA GLN A 274 -12.81 15.31 -30.03
C GLN A 274 -11.71 14.58 -29.25
N LEU A 275 -11.48 14.89 -27.97
CA LEU A 275 -10.42 14.26 -27.17
C LEU A 275 -10.61 12.74 -27.04
N TYR A 276 -11.86 12.27 -27.01
CA TYR A 276 -12.17 10.83 -27.06
C TYR A 276 -11.62 10.18 -28.34
N GLN A 277 -11.86 10.80 -29.50
CA GLN A 277 -11.38 10.26 -30.76
C GLN A 277 -9.87 10.40 -30.88
N ALA A 278 -9.29 11.52 -30.44
CA ALA A 278 -7.84 11.70 -30.39
C ALA A 278 -7.15 10.63 -29.53
N GLN A 279 -7.76 10.23 -28.41
CA GLN A 279 -7.26 9.12 -27.60
C GLN A 279 -7.38 7.76 -28.31
N LEU A 280 -8.48 7.50 -29.00
CA LEU A 280 -8.63 6.28 -29.80
C LEU A 280 -7.55 6.18 -30.88
N ASP A 281 -7.19 7.30 -31.49
CA ASP A 281 -6.18 7.37 -32.56
C ASP A 281 -4.73 7.14 -32.05
N LEU A 282 -4.53 7.09 -30.72
CA LEU A 282 -3.28 6.65 -30.09
C LEU A 282 -3.16 5.13 -30.02
N PHE A 283 -4.29 4.41 -30.00
CA PHE A 283 -4.28 2.97 -29.84
C PHE A 283 -3.94 2.28 -31.16
N LEU A 284 -3.01 1.34 -31.09
CA LEU A 284 -2.47 0.64 -32.24
C LEU A 284 -3.19 -0.69 -32.44
N ASP A 285 -3.36 -1.12 -33.69
CA ASP A 285 -3.96 -2.42 -33.99
C ASP A 285 -2.95 -3.54 -33.71
N PRO A 286 -3.20 -4.41 -32.70
CA PRO A 286 -2.27 -5.46 -32.33
C PRO A 286 -2.18 -6.59 -33.37
N ASN A 287 -3.04 -6.58 -34.41
CA ASN A 287 -3.02 -7.55 -35.51
C ASN A 287 -2.34 -6.99 -36.77
N ASP A 288 -1.96 -5.70 -36.79
CA ASP A 288 -1.27 -5.09 -37.91
C ASP A 288 0.20 -5.56 -37.95
N PRO A 289 0.67 -6.17 -39.06
CA PRO A 289 2.05 -6.61 -39.19
C PRO A 289 3.10 -5.51 -38.93
N GLU A 290 2.84 -4.26 -39.32
CA GLU A 290 3.78 -3.15 -39.10
C GLU A 290 3.87 -2.79 -37.61
N VAL A 291 2.74 -2.80 -36.90
CA VAL A 291 2.69 -2.57 -35.44
C VAL A 291 3.38 -3.70 -34.69
N ILE A 292 3.19 -4.96 -35.11
CA ILE A 292 3.83 -6.12 -34.50
C ILE A 292 5.35 -6.04 -34.65
N GLU A 293 5.85 -5.72 -35.85
CA GLU A 293 7.30 -5.56 -36.10
C GLU A 293 7.89 -4.44 -35.24
N GLN A 294 7.22 -3.29 -35.19
CA GLN A 294 7.66 -2.14 -34.39
C GLN A 294 7.62 -2.44 -32.88
N ALA A 295 6.56 -3.08 -32.38
CA ALA A 295 6.44 -3.43 -30.96
C ALA A 295 7.55 -4.39 -30.50
N LEU A 296 7.88 -5.40 -31.32
CA LEU A 296 9.02 -6.29 -31.05
C LEU A 296 10.35 -5.52 -31.06
N ALA A 297 10.52 -4.55 -31.96
CA ALA A 297 11.71 -3.70 -32.01
C ALA A 297 11.84 -2.80 -30.76
N ASP A 298 10.71 -2.34 -30.21
CA ASP A 298 10.65 -1.54 -28.99
C ASP A 298 10.75 -2.38 -27.69
N GLY A 299 10.91 -3.70 -27.81
CA GLY A 299 11.13 -4.61 -26.69
C GLY A 299 9.87 -5.16 -26.03
N ILE A 300 8.70 -5.05 -26.68
CA ILE A 300 7.45 -5.67 -26.23
C ILE A 300 7.53 -7.20 -26.44
N SER A 301 7.20 -7.98 -25.41
CA SER A 301 7.27 -9.45 -25.51
C SER A 301 6.20 -10.05 -26.43
N GLU A 302 6.47 -11.23 -26.98
CA GLU A 302 5.47 -11.98 -27.78
C GLU A 302 4.20 -12.29 -26.96
N GLU A 303 4.34 -12.57 -25.67
CA GLU A 303 3.20 -12.81 -24.77
C GLU A 303 2.34 -11.54 -24.59
N MET A 304 2.97 -10.38 -24.46
CA MET A 304 2.28 -9.09 -24.37
C MET A 304 1.51 -8.78 -25.67
N LEU A 305 2.08 -9.14 -26.83
CA LEU A 305 1.44 -9.02 -28.13
C LEU A 305 0.24 -9.97 -28.27
N GLU A 306 0.38 -11.25 -27.88
CA GLU A 306 -0.73 -12.21 -27.89
C GLU A 306 -1.87 -11.75 -26.96
N ALA A 307 -1.53 -11.21 -25.78
CA ALA A 307 -2.50 -10.64 -24.86
C ALA A 307 -3.20 -9.40 -25.45
N ALA A 308 -2.49 -8.56 -26.22
CA ALA A 308 -3.06 -7.40 -26.91
C ALA A 308 -4.03 -7.83 -28.04
N GLN A 309 -3.66 -8.83 -28.83
CA GLN A 309 -4.51 -9.40 -29.90
C GLN A 309 -5.82 -9.99 -29.34
N ASN A 310 -5.76 -10.57 -28.15
CA ASN A 310 -6.92 -11.16 -27.48
C ASN A 310 -7.60 -10.20 -26.47
N SER A 311 -7.24 -8.91 -26.46
CA SER A 311 -7.64 -7.96 -25.43
C SER A 311 -9.15 -7.67 -25.46
N PRO A 312 -9.90 -7.94 -24.37
CA PRO A 312 -11.31 -7.57 -24.29
C PRO A 312 -11.51 -6.05 -24.27
N ILE A 313 -10.49 -5.30 -23.83
CA ILE A 313 -10.53 -3.83 -23.77
C ILE A 313 -10.39 -3.23 -25.17
N TYR A 314 -9.41 -3.69 -25.94
CA TYR A 314 -9.23 -3.25 -27.34
C TYR A 314 -10.51 -3.48 -28.14
N ARG A 315 -11.10 -4.66 -27.99
CA ARG A 315 -12.38 -5.00 -28.59
C ARG A 315 -13.52 -4.05 -28.19
N MET A 316 -13.71 -3.78 -26.89
CA MET A 316 -14.82 -2.93 -26.44
C MET A 316 -14.63 -1.44 -26.77
N ALA A 317 -13.38 -0.95 -26.71
CA ALA A 317 -13.05 0.46 -26.91
C ALA A 317 -12.86 0.81 -28.40
N VAL A 318 -12.04 0.04 -29.13
CA VAL A 318 -11.60 0.36 -30.49
C VAL A 318 -12.50 -0.29 -31.54
N GLU A 319 -12.69 -1.61 -31.49
CA GLU A 319 -13.48 -2.34 -32.50
C GLU A 319 -14.97 -2.02 -32.38
N GLU A 320 -15.51 -2.13 -31.16
CA GLU A 320 -16.95 -2.03 -30.92
C GLU A 320 -17.40 -0.62 -30.54
N LYS A 321 -16.49 0.26 -30.10
CA LYS A 321 -16.78 1.64 -29.69
C LYS A 321 -17.95 1.74 -28.70
N ILE A 322 -17.96 0.86 -27.69
CA ILE A 322 -18.96 0.83 -26.62
C ILE A 322 -18.41 1.25 -25.26
N ALA A 323 -17.10 1.31 -25.12
CA ALA A 323 -16.43 1.79 -23.92
C ALA A 323 -15.84 3.19 -24.18
N PHE A 324 -15.86 4.04 -23.15
CA PHE A 324 -15.44 5.45 -23.24
C PHE A 324 -14.59 5.87 -22.04
N PRO A 325 -13.64 6.80 -22.21
CA PRO A 325 -12.82 7.33 -21.12
C PRO A 325 -13.67 8.13 -20.12
N LEU A 326 -13.23 8.25 -18.87
CA LEU A 326 -13.89 9.14 -17.89
C LEU A 326 -13.29 10.55 -17.97
N HIS A 327 -14.13 11.56 -18.23
CA HIS A 327 -13.75 12.97 -18.38
C HIS A 327 -12.51 13.18 -19.28
N PRO A 328 -12.61 12.90 -20.59
CA PRO A 328 -11.50 13.13 -21.53
C PRO A 328 -11.07 14.61 -21.57
N GLU A 329 -11.95 15.57 -21.24
CA GLU A 329 -11.69 17.01 -21.19
C GLU A 329 -10.58 17.41 -20.19
N TYR A 330 -10.26 16.53 -19.23
CA TYR A 330 -9.11 16.73 -18.35
C TYR A 330 -7.76 16.55 -19.04
N ARG A 331 -7.76 16.09 -20.31
CA ARG A 331 -6.59 15.94 -21.21
C ARG A 331 -5.51 15.04 -20.65
N THR A 332 -5.90 14.10 -19.79
CA THR A 332 -4.99 13.14 -19.17
C THR A 332 -4.79 11.89 -20.01
N MET A 333 -5.65 11.62 -20.99
CA MET A 333 -5.70 10.32 -21.70
C MET A 333 -5.86 9.15 -20.71
N PRO A 334 -7.02 9.04 -20.03
CA PRO A 334 -7.24 8.04 -18.98
C PRO A 334 -7.37 6.63 -19.54
N MET A 335 -6.89 5.62 -18.80
CA MET A 335 -6.85 4.22 -19.25
C MET A 335 -7.89 3.31 -18.59
N VAL A 336 -8.80 3.84 -17.75
CA VAL A 336 -9.98 3.08 -17.27
C VAL A 336 -11.23 3.59 -17.97
N TRP A 337 -11.85 2.70 -18.73
CA TRP A 337 -12.95 3.04 -19.62
C TRP A 337 -14.27 2.41 -19.15
N TYR A 338 -15.38 3.05 -19.49
CA TYR A 338 -16.71 2.76 -18.98
C TYR A 338 -17.69 2.50 -20.13
N ILE A 339 -18.52 1.46 -19.97
CA ILE A 339 -19.66 1.22 -20.86
C ILE A 339 -20.87 1.94 -20.26
N PRO A 340 -21.57 2.83 -21.00
CA PRO A 340 -22.69 3.57 -20.49
C PRO A 340 -23.86 2.63 -20.15
N PRO A 341 -24.57 2.86 -19.03
CA PRO A 341 -25.67 2.00 -18.63
C PRO A 341 -26.90 2.23 -19.50
N LEU A 342 -27.61 1.15 -19.84
CA LEU A 342 -28.99 1.25 -20.31
C LEU A 342 -29.91 1.52 -19.10
N SER A 343 -30.77 2.53 -19.21
CA SER A 343 -31.74 2.91 -18.18
C SER A 343 -33.17 2.49 -18.56
N PRO A 344 -34.08 2.27 -17.60
CA PRO A 344 -35.51 2.19 -17.90
C PRO A 344 -36.00 3.44 -18.67
N VAL A 345 -36.93 3.23 -19.61
CA VAL A 345 -37.54 4.29 -20.42
C VAL A 345 -38.66 4.96 -19.62
N MET A 346 -38.70 6.30 -19.60
CA MET A 346 -39.58 7.08 -18.71
C MET A 346 -41.07 6.87 -18.96
N ASN A 347 -41.48 6.53 -20.20
CA ASN A 347 -42.84 6.15 -20.56
C ASN A 347 -42.79 5.45 -21.94
N TYR A 348 -42.87 4.11 -22.03
CA TYR A 348 -43.49 3.34 -23.15
C TYR A 348 -43.12 1.85 -23.23
N PHE A 349 -42.50 1.21 -22.23
CA PHE A 349 -42.09 -0.20 -22.38
C PHE A 349 -42.40 -1.19 -21.25
N GLU A 350 -43.34 -0.86 -20.38
CA GLU A 350 -43.99 -1.87 -19.54
C GLU A 350 -45.40 -2.17 -20.06
N GLY A 351 -45.51 -2.96 -21.14
CA GLY A 351 -46.75 -3.71 -21.35
C GLY A 351 -47.14 -4.18 -22.73
N ARG A 352 -47.10 -3.36 -23.80
CA ARG A 352 -47.66 -3.75 -25.12
C ARG A 352 -46.92 -3.04 -26.25
N ASP A 353 -46.38 -3.81 -27.21
CA ASP A 353 -45.88 -3.39 -28.55
C ASP A 353 -44.36 -3.28 -28.88
N SER A 354 -43.39 -3.40 -27.95
CA SER A 354 -41.93 -3.53 -28.35
C SER A 354 -41.62 -4.75 -29.20
N ILE A 355 -42.49 -5.75 -29.13
CA ILE A 355 -42.36 -7.01 -29.87
C ILE A 355 -42.79 -6.83 -31.33
N LYS A 356 -43.61 -5.82 -31.65
CA LYS A 356 -44.15 -5.61 -32.99
C LYS A 356 -43.31 -4.66 -33.84
N ASP A 357 -42.65 -3.68 -33.22
CA ASP A 357 -41.82 -2.71 -33.96
C ASP A 357 -40.46 -2.41 -33.29
N PRO A 358 -39.37 -3.05 -33.75
CA PRO A 358 -38.01 -2.73 -33.36
C PRO A 358 -37.56 -1.30 -33.71
N GLU A 359 -38.31 -0.51 -34.49
CA GLU A 359 -38.00 0.89 -34.75
C GLU A 359 -38.24 1.81 -33.54
N MET A 360 -39.02 1.35 -32.55
CA MET A 360 -39.27 2.08 -31.31
C MET A 360 -38.09 2.07 -30.31
N ILE A 361 -36.98 1.38 -30.62
CA ILE A 361 -35.75 1.41 -29.81
C ILE A 361 -35.06 2.78 -29.91
N PHE A 362 -35.11 3.39 -31.10
CA PHE A 362 -34.38 4.63 -31.36
C PHE A 362 -34.97 5.81 -30.56
N PRO A 363 -36.31 6.01 -30.56
CA PRO A 363 -36.96 6.97 -29.65
C PRO A 363 -36.81 6.60 -28.17
N GLY A 364 -36.87 5.31 -27.81
CA GLY A 364 -36.78 4.88 -26.42
C GLY A 364 -35.43 5.15 -25.74
N ILE A 365 -34.35 5.29 -26.52
CA ILE A 365 -33.03 5.70 -25.99
C ILE A 365 -32.98 7.20 -25.74
N ASP A 366 -33.67 7.99 -26.54
CA ASP A 366 -33.79 9.45 -26.35
C ASP A 366 -34.69 9.78 -25.14
N GLU A 367 -35.62 8.87 -24.78
CA GLU A 367 -36.54 9.01 -23.64
C GLU A 367 -36.11 8.21 -22.39
N MET A 368 -34.84 7.81 -22.32
CA MET A 368 -34.31 7.13 -21.13
C MET A 368 -34.39 8.01 -19.89
N ARG A 369 -34.59 7.38 -18.74
CA ARG A 369 -34.56 8.06 -17.44
C ARG A 369 -33.21 8.70 -17.13
N ILE A 370 -32.10 8.11 -17.60
CA ILE A 370 -30.79 8.76 -17.57
C ILE A 370 -30.65 9.56 -18.87
N PRO A 371 -30.53 10.90 -18.80
CA PRO A 371 -30.30 11.75 -19.97
C PRO A 371 -28.99 11.37 -20.66
N VAL A 372 -29.03 11.28 -21.99
CA VAL A 372 -27.83 10.95 -22.78
C VAL A 372 -26.78 12.06 -22.67
N ASP A 373 -27.20 13.33 -22.57
CA ASP A 373 -26.31 14.48 -22.40
C ASP A 373 -25.49 14.38 -21.10
N TYR A 374 -26.08 13.83 -20.03
CA TYR A 374 -25.36 13.56 -18.78
C TYR A 374 -24.22 12.55 -19.00
N LEU A 375 -24.51 11.46 -19.70
CA LEU A 375 -23.51 10.44 -20.02
C LEU A 375 -22.42 10.97 -20.96
N ALA A 376 -22.78 11.82 -21.91
CA ALA A 376 -21.84 12.44 -22.84
C ALA A 376 -20.92 13.43 -22.13
N SER A 377 -21.45 14.25 -21.21
CA SER A 377 -20.63 15.13 -20.36
C SER A 377 -19.60 14.33 -19.55
N LEU A 378 -20.00 13.17 -19.03
CA LEU A 378 -19.15 12.34 -18.17
C LEU A 378 -18.08 11.56 -18.95
N LEU A 379 -18.41 11.05 -20.14
CA LEU A 379 -17.63 10.00 -20.81
C LEU A 379 -17.01 10.42 -22.15
N THR A 380 -17.47 11.50 -22.77
CA THR A 380 -17.05 11.84 -24.14
C THR A 380 -16.80 13.32 -24.35
N GLY A 381 -16.66 14.12 -23.27
CA GLY A 381 -16.47 15.57 -23.39
C GLY A 381 -17.65 16.28 -24.07
N GLY A 382 -18.86 15.69 -24.02
CA GLY A 382 -20.07 16.22 -24.66
C GLY A 382 -20.42 15.60 -26.02
N ASN A 383 -19.67 14.62 -26.53
CA ASN A 383 -20.01 13.93 -27.79
C ASN A 383 -21.20 12.96 -27.60
N VAL A 384 -22.41 13.49 -27.70
CA VAL A 384 -23.69 12.77 -27.60
C VAL A 384 -23.85 11.68 -28.67
N PRO A 385 -23.51 11.90 -29.96
CA PRO A 385 -23.64 10.87 -31.00
C PRO A 385 -22.89 9.57 -30.68
N ALA A 386 -21.69 9.66 -30.10
CA ALA A 386 -20.90 8.49 -29.72
C ALA A 386 -21.60 7.63 -28.65
N ILE A 387 -22.15 8.27 -27.61
CA ILE A 387 -22.91 7.57 -26.56
C ILE A 387 -24.18 6.94 -27.14
N LYS A 388 -24.95 7.66 -27.97
CA LYS A 388 -26.15 7.12 -28.62
C LYS A 388 -25.82 5.88 -29.45
N HIS A 389 -24.75 5.93 -30.24
CA HIS A 389 -24.31 4.80 -31.06
C HIS A 389 -24.02 3.55 -30.21
N ALA A 390 -23.28 3.69 -29.11
CA ALA A 390 -23.00 2.59 -28.19
C ALA A 390 -24.29 2.02 -27.57
N LEU A 391 -25.20 2.87 -27.10
CA LEU A 391 -26.47 2.44 -26.52
C LEU A 391 -27.35 1.72 -27.55
N TYR A 392 -27.41 2.21 -28.80
CA TYR A 392 -28.10 1.52 -29.89
C TYR A 392 -27.51 0.14 -30.17
N LYS A 393 -26.18 0.04 -30.22
CA LYS A 393 -25.47 -1.23 -30.42
C LYS A 393 -25.80 -2.24 -29.31
N LEU A 394 -25.73 -1.82 -28.05
CA LEU A 394 -26.07 -2.66 -26.88
C LEU A 394 -27.54 -3.09 -26.87
N ALA A 395 -28.47 -2.18 -27.16
CA ALA A 395 -29.89 -2.48 -27.24
C ALA A 395 -30.21 -3.47 -28.37
N MET A 396 -29.61 -3.27 -29.55
CA MET A 396 -29.79 -4.14 -30.71
C MET A 396 -29.25 -5.55 -30.45
N MET A 397 -28.07 -5.67 -29.83
CA MET A 397 -27.52 -6.95 -29.40
C MET A 397 -28.49 -7.69 -28.46
N ARG A 398 -29.07 -6.99 -27.47
CA ARG A 398 -30.05 -7.57 -26.54
C ARG A 398 -31.29 -8.09 -27.25
N LEU A 399 -31.81 -7.36 -28.24
CA LEU A 399 -32.98 -7.82 -29.00
C LEU A 399 -32.68 -9.04 -29.85
N TYR A 400 -31.55 -9.04 -30.57
CA TYR A 400 -31.13 -10.19 -31.37
C TYR A 400 -31.00 -11.45 -30.50
N MET A 401 -30.31 -11.33 -29.36
CA MET A 401 -30.12 -12.45 -28.44
C MET A 401 -31.44 -12.89 -27.81
N ARG A 402 -32.36 -11.96 -27.47
CA ARG A 402 -33.69 -12.30 -26.98
C ARG A 402 -34.50 -13.07 -28.02
N ALA A 403 -34.48 -12.65 -29.28
CA ALA A 403 -35.18 -13.34 -30.37
C ALA A 403 -34.61 -14.75 -30.57
N LYS A 404 -33.28 -14.88 -30.60
CA LYS A 404 -32.55 -16.16 -30.69
C LYS A 404 -32.91 -17.11 -29.54
N THR A 405 -32.91 -16.63 -28.29
CA THR A 405 -33.25 -17.44 -27.12
C THR A 405 -34.74 -17.79 -27.05
N SER A 406 -35.62 -16.91 -27.54
CA SER A 406 -37.08 -17.14 -27.55
C SER A 406 -37.57 -17.92 -28.76
N GLY A 407 -36.68 -18.31 -29.69
CA GLY A 407 -37.05 -18.99 -30.94
C GLY A 407 -37.91 -18.14 -31.89
N LYS A 408 -37.83 -16.81 -31.79
CA LYS A 408 -38.58 -15.89 -32.67
C LYS A 408 -37.72 -15.45 -33.85
N ASP A 409 -38.37 -15.21 -34.98
CA ASP A 409 -37.71 -14.63 -36.15
C ASP A 409 -37.16 -13.23 -35.85
N PHE A 410 -35.96 -12.96 -36.36
CA PHE A 410 -35.32 -11.66 -36.25
C PHE A 410 -34.74 -11.27 -37.60
N ASP A 411 -35.05 -10.06 -38.06
CA ASP A 411 -34.48 -9.51 -39.27
C ASP A 411 -33.02 -9.10 -39.05
N VAL A 412 -32.09 -9.94 -39.50
CA VAL A 412 -30.65 -9.75 -39.35
C VAL A 412 -30.13 -8.50 -40.07
N ALA A 413 -30.84 -7.99 -41.09
CA ALA A 413 -30.44 -6.75 -41.76
C ALA A 413 -30.45 -5.55 -40.80
N LYS A 414 -31.22 -5.61 -39.71
CA LYS A 414 -31.26 -4.58 -38.67
C LYS A 414 -29.95 -4.45 -37.89
N LEU A 415 -29.16 -5.52 -37.80
CA LEU A 415 -27.84 -5.47 -37.14
C LEU A 415 -26.87 -4.54 -37.88
N GLN A 416 -26.95 -4.48 -39.22
CA GLN A 416 -26.07 -3.65 -40.03
C GLN A 416 -26.25 -2.15 -39.76
N ARG A 417 -27.44 -1.71 -39.31
CA ARG A 417 -27.72 -0.31 -38.95
C ARG A 417 -26.84 0.19 -37.80
N VAL A 418 -26.37 -0.70 -36.93
CA VAL A 418 -25.50 -0.39 -35.78
C VAL A 418 -24.10 -0.99 -35.95
N GLY A 419 -23.73 -1.37 -37.18
CA GLY A 419 -22.43 -1.97 -37.48
C GLY A 419 -22.20 -3.35 -36.87
N LEU A 420 -23.26 -4.12 -36.57
CA LEU A 420 -23.13 -5.48 -36.04
C LEU A 420 -23.39 -6.53 -37.12
N THR A 421 -22.69 -7.66 -37.00
CA THR A 421 -23.04 -8.91 -37.68
C THR A 421 -23.63 -9.90 -36.68
N THR A 422 -24.22 -11.01 -37.14
CA THR A 422 -24.71 -12.07 -36.23
C THR A 422 -23.58 -12.71 -35.41
N GLY A 423 -22.40 -12.86 -36.02
CA GLY A 423 -21.18 -13.35 -35.37
C GLY A 423 -20.68 -12.36 -34.31
N THR A 424 -20.53 -11.10 -34.70
CA THR A 424 -20.11 -10.00 -33.81
C THR A 424 -21.06 -9.84 -32.63
N ALA A 425 -22.38 -9.80 -32.87
CA ALA A 425 -23.39 -9.69 -31.81
C ALA A 425 -23.38 -10.89 -30.84
N THR A 426 -23.22 -12.11 -31.36
CA THR A 426 -23.12 -13.32 -30.51
C THR A 426 -21.83 -13.30 -29.69
N SER A 427 -20.73 -12.89 -30.30
CA SER A 427 -19.42 -12.82 -29.65
C SER A 427 -19.34 -11.70 -28.60
N LEU A 428 -19.94 -10.54 -28.88
CA LEU A 428 -20.07 -9.44 -27.92
C LEU A 428 -20.99 -9.82 -26.75
N TYR A 429 -22.07 -10.56 -27.02
CA TYR A 429 -22.91 -11.14 -25.96
C TYR A 429 -22.13 -12.13 -25.10
N ARG A 430 -21.27 -12.96 -25.69
CA ARG A 430 -20.40 -13.85 -24.91
C ARG A 430 -19.50 -13.04 -23.98
N LEU A 431 -18.85 -12.00 -24.49
CA LEU A 431 -17.97 -11.14 -23.71
C LEU A 431 -18.72 -10.44 -22.57
N LEU A 432 -19.85 -9.79 -22.84
CA LEU A 432 -20.56 -8.95 -21.88
C LEU A 432 -21.52 -9.70 -20.94
N ALA A 433 -22.20 -10.74 -21.44
CA ALA A 433 -23.26 -11.43 -20.69
C ALA A 433 -22.81 -12.76 -20.07
N ILE A 434 -22.06 -13.59 -20.81
CA ILE A 434 -21.48 -14.82 -20.25
C ILE A 434 -20.26 -14.46 -19.39
N ALA A 435 -19.41 -13.56 -19.89
CA ALA A 435 -18.32 -12.89 -19.20
C ALA A 435 -17.41 -13.89 -18.45
N LYS A 436 -16.99 -14.96 -19.12
CA LYS A 436 -16.12 -15.99 -18.54
C LYS A 436 -14.84 -15.37 -17.98
N TYR A 437 -14.22 -16.04 -17.00
CA TYR A 437 -13.09 -15.47 -16.30
C TYR A 437 -11.93 -15.14 -17.26
N GLU A 438 -11.59 -16.10 -18.12
CA GLU A 438 -10.58 -16.00 -19.17
C GLU A 438 -10.94 -14.97 -20.26
N ASP A 439 -12.23 -14.78 -20.54
CA ASP A 439 -12.68 -13.75 -21.51
C ASP A 439 -12.61 -12.33 -20.89
N ARG A 440 -12.57 -12.21 -19.55
CA ARG A 440 -12.53 -10.90 -18.86
C ARG A 440 -11.13 -10.42 -18.54
N PHE A 441 -10.23 -11.33 -18.23
CA PHE A 441 -8.89 -11.01 -17.72
C PHE A 441 -7.87 -11.65 -18.65
N VAL A 442 -7.37 -10.85 -19.58
CA VAL A 442 -6.31 -11.22 -20.50
C VAL A 442 -5.10 -10.38 -20.12
N ILE A 443 -4.31 -10.93 -19.19
CA ILE A 443 -3.21 -10.24 -18.51
C ILE A 443 -1.96 -11.08 -18.74
N PRO A 444 -0.95 -10.57 -19.46
CA PRO A 444 0.29 -11.30 -19.64
C PRO A 444 1.13 -11.25 -18.36
N GLN A 445 2.04 -12.19 -18.22
CA GLN A 445 3.06 -12.12 -17.18
C GLN A 445 4.09 -11.05 -17.53
N ASN A 446 4.66 -10.44 -16.50
CA ASN A 446 5.75 -9.49 -16.67
C ASN A 446 7.08 -10.23 -16.49
N HIS A 447 7.92 -10.21 -17.51
CA HIS A 447 9.16 -10.98 -17.58
C HIS A 447 10.30 -10.32 -16.78
N LYS A 448 10.19 -10.30 -15.45
CA LYS A 448 11.21 -9.72 -14.54
C LYS A 448 12.60 -10.32 -14.75
N GLU A 449 12.68 -11.58 -15.17
CA GLU A 449 13.92 -12.29 -15.48
C GLU A 449 14.76 -11.64 -16.58
N GLN A 450 14.18 -10.74 -17.38
CA GLN A 450 14.91 -10.02 -18.42
C GLN A 450 15.77 -8.87 -17.87
N VAL A 451 15.43 -8.37 -16.68
CA VAL A 451 16.07 -7.19 -16.06
C VAL A 451 16.70 -7.53 -14.71
N GLU A 452 16.21 -8.55 -14.03
CA GLU A 452 16.62 -8.97 -12.68
C GLU A 452 17.17 -10.42 -12.68
N ASP A 453 18.10 -10.71 -11.78
CA ASP A 453 18.58 -12.09 -11.55
C ASP A 453 17.57 -12.86 -10.70
N ALA A 454 16.55 -13.38 -11.38
CA ALA A 454 15.46 -14.13 -10.75
C ALA A 454 15.95 -15.33 -9.90
N GLN A 455 17.08 -15.94 -10.26
CA GLN A 455 17.62 -17.09 -9.52
C GLN A 455 18.23 -16.64 -8.18
N SER A 456 18.96 -15.53 -8.17
CA SER A 456 19.45 -14.91 -6.94
C SER A 456 18.31 -14.42 -6.05
N GLU A 457 17.28 -13.82 -6.65
CA GLU A 457 16.14 -13.26 -5.92
C GLU A 457 15.22 -14.32 -5.31
N GLN A 458 15.02 -15.46 -5.98
CA GLN A 458 14.20 -16.57 -5.47
C GLN A 458 14.69 -17.09 -4.10
N GLY A 459 16.00 -17.03 -3.85
CA GLY A 459 16.61 -17.45 -2.58
C GLY A 459 16.70 -16.36 -1.50
N GLY A 460 16.48 -15.08 -1.84
CA GLY A 460 16.74 -13.93 -0.97
C GLY A 460 15.56 -13.00 -0.70
N LEU A 461 14.55 -12.95 -1.57
CA LEU A 461 13.36 -12.11 -1.41
C LEU A 461 12.45 -12.64 -0.28
N GLY A 462 11.89 -11.72 0.52
CA GLY A 462 10.99 -12.03 1.64
C GLY A 462 11.68 -12.15 3.02
N TYR A 463 13.01 -12.04 3.08
CA TYR A 463 13.77 -11.90 4.32
C TYR A 463 14.01 -10.41 4.63
N ASP A 464 13.00 -9.72 5.17
CA ASP A 464 12.95 -8.26 5.42
C ASP A 464 13.98 -7.75 6.47
N GLU A 465 14.85 -8.61 6.99
CA GLU A 465 15.87 -8.30 8.01
C GLU A 465 16.97 -7.32 7.50
N CYS A 466 16.95 -6.93 6.22
CA CYS A 466 17.91 -6.02 5.58
C CYS A 466 17.22 -4.85 4.83
N ALA A 467 16.16 -4.23 5.36
CA ALA A 467 15.45 -3.15 4.68
C ALA A 467 16.28 -1.87 4.38
N GLY A 468 17.52 -1.75 4.88
CA GLY A 468 18.47 -0.69 4.49
C GLY A 468 19.39 -1.06 3.32
N CYS A 469 19.28 -2.28 2.80
CA CYS A 469 20.32 -2.91 2.01
C CYS A 469 20.11 -2.85 0.50
N ALA A 470 18.86 -2.71 0.05
CA ALA A 470 18.53 -2.53 -1.37
C ALA A 470 19.17 -1.26 -1.98
N LEU A 471 19.61 -0.31 -1.15
CA LEU A 471 20.25 0.95 -1.57
C LEU A 471 21.56 1.28 -0.82
N ALA A 472 22.09 0.37 0.00
CA ALA A 472 23.35 0.60 0.69
C ALA A 472 24.53 0.42 -0.27
N PRO A 473 25.46 1.39 -0.41
CA PRO A 473 26.73 1.22 -1.14
C PRO A 473 27.56 -0.01 -0.70
N GLN A 474 27.20 -0.55 0.45
CA GLN A 474 27.81 -1.69 1.12
C GLN A 474 27.49 -3.01 0.42
N HIS A 475 26.36 -3.13 -0.29
CA HIS A 475 25.99 -4.33 -1.07
C HIS A 475 26.77 -4.46 -2.39
N GLY A 476 27.08 -3.33 -3.04
CA GLY A 476 28.01 -3.34 -4.19
C GLY A 476 29.41 -3.83 -3.84
N SER A 477 29.80 -3.76 -2.56
CA SER A 477 31.06 -4.36 -2.09
C SER A 477 30.95 -5.88 -1.89
N MET A 478 29.76 -6.39 -1.52
CA MET A 478 29.52 -7.82 -1.37
C MET A 478 29.51 -8.55 -2.71
N PHE A 479 28.85 -7.99 -3.73
CA PHE A 479 28.87 -8.56 -5.08
C PHE A 479 30.30 -8.60 -5.64
N LYS A 480 31.09 -7.53 -5.46
CA LYS A 480 32.50 -7.52 -5.85
C LYS A 480 33.37 -8.54 -5.10
N LYS A 481 33.05 -8.83 -3.84
CA LYS A 481 33.74 -9.84 -3.02
C LYS A 481 33.36 -11.27 -3.41
N ALA A 482 32.09 -11.50 -3.75
CA ALA A 482 31.63 -12.75 -4.33
C ALA A 482 32.29 -13.02 -5.69
N GLU A 483 32.37 -12.00 -6.55
CA GLU A 483 33.14 -12.06 -7.81
C GLU A 483 34.64 -12.27 -7.59
N ALA A 484 35.18 -11.83 -6.45
CA ALA A 484 36.57 -12.07 -6.04
C ALA A 484 36.79 -13.45 -5.37
N GLY A 485 35.76 -14.29 -5.25
CA GLY A 485 35.85 -15.67 -4.77
C GLY A 485 35.71 -15.86 -3.26
N GLU A 486 35.22 -14.85 -2.52
CA GLU A 486 34.91 -15.01 -1.10
C GLU A 486 33.64 -15.86 -0.90
N SER A 487 33.65 -16.73 0.11
CA SER A 487 32.52 -17.64 0.38
C SER A 487 31.31 -16.89 0.94
N THR A 488 30.11 -17.42 0.68
CA THR A 488 28.84 -16.86 1.17
C THR A 488 28.85 -16.67 2.70
N ASN A 489 29.51 -17.56 3.44
CA ASN A 489 29.69 -17.44 4.89
C ASN A 489 30.58 -16.25 5.31
N GLN A 490 31.63 -15.93 4.54
CA GLN A 490 32.49 -14.76 4.80
C GLN A 490 31.73 -13.45 4.56
N ILE A 491 30.94 -13.41 3.49
CA ILE A 491 30.14 -12.25 3.09
C ILE A 491 28.99 -12.01 4.09
N TYR A 492 28.31 -13.06 4.54
CA TYR A 492 27.25 -12.97 5.55
C TYR A 492 27.75 -12.56 6.95
N ALA A 493 28.94 -13.04 7.35
CA ALA A 493 29.53 -12.70 8.65
C ALA A 493 29.92 -11.22 8.78
N GLU A 494 30.23 -10.54 7.67
CA GLU A 494 30.59 -9.13 7.66
C GLU A 494 29.38 -8.18 7.49
N SER A 495 28.31 -8.62 6.83
CA SER A 495 27.30 -7.71 6.27
C SER A 495 25.98 -7.63 7.04
N PHE A 496 25.57 -8.70 7.74
CA PHE A 496 24.33 -8.70 8.55
C PHE A 496 24.55 -8.26 10.01
N TYR A 497 25.80 -8.26 10.48
CA TYR A 497 26.16 -8.12 11.89
C TYR A 497 27.15 -6.98 12.15
N GLY A 498 27.05 -5.93 11.34
CA GLY A 498 28.00 -4.81 11.27
C GLY A 498 28.54 -4.36 12.63
N GLY A 499 29.85 -4.49 12.77
CA GLY A 499 30.66 -3.69 13.70
C GLY A 499 30.93 -4.26 15.09
N PHE A 500 30.58 -5.51 15.41
CA PHE A 500 31.11 -6.13 16.63
C PHE A 500 32.54 -6.61 16.37
N GLY A 501 33.50 -6.10 17.15
CA GLY A 501 34.92 -6.45 17.02
C GLY A 501 35.18 -7.96 17.15
N VAL A 502 36.37 -8.40 16.76
CA VAL A 502 36.74 -9.82 16.88
C VAL A 502 36.75 -10.19 18.37
N ILE A 503 36.07 -11.28 18.74
CA ILE A 503 36.07 -11.76 20.12
C ILE A 503 37.44 -12.36 20.43
N ASN A 504 38.14 -11.76 21.39
CA ASN A 504 39.37 -12.31 21.94
C ASN A 504 39.03 -13.44 22.92
N PHE A 505 39.04 -14.68 22.42
CA PHE A 505 38.71 -15.86 23.23
C PHE A 505 39.70 -16.14 24.37
N LYS A 506 40.98 -15.73 24.23
CA LYS A 506 41.95 -15.84 25.34
C LYS A 506 41.58 -14.91 26.50
N GLN A 507 41.12 -13.71 26.16
CA GLN A 507 40.61 -12.76 27.14
C GLN A 507 39.29 -13.25 27.74
N LEU A 508 38.40 -13.84 26.93
CA LEU A 508 37.16 -14.46 27.42
C LEU A 508 37.44 -15.56 28.45
N THR A 509 38.39 -16.47 28.18
CA THR A 509 38.83 -17.50 29.14
C THR A 509 39.37 -16.87 30.44
N THR A 510 40.09 -15.75 30.34
CA THR A 510 40.63 -15.02 31.50
C THR A 510 39.53 -14.40 32.37
N ILE A 511 38.43 -13.95 31.77
CA ILE A 511 37.30 -13.33 32.48
C ILE A 511 36.17 -14.32 32.83
N ARG A 512 36.29 -15.63 32.56
CA ARG A 512 35.25 -16.61 32.93
C ARG A 512 34.87 -16.60 34.42
N PRO A 513 35.81 -16.62 35.38
CA PRO A 513 35.47 -16.46 36.81
C PRO A 513 34.72 -15.16 37.06
N ALA A 514 34.97 -14.17 36.20
CA ALA A 514 34.33 -12.89 36.28
C ALA A 514 32.83 -12.99 35.99
N LEU A 515 32.50 -13.61 34.87
CA LEU A 515 31.14 -13.77 34.40
C LEU A 515 30.26 -14.59 35.36
N VAL A 516 30.83 -15.58 36.06
CA VAL A 516 30.12 -16.34 37.11
C VAL A 516 29.66 -15.44 38.25
N THR A 517 30.55 -14.58 38.76
CA THR A 517 30.15 -13.69 39.85
C THR A 517 29.16 -12.63 39.39
N LEU A 518 29.30 -12.12 38.16
CA LEU A 518 28.37 -11.13 37.63
C LEU A 518 26.99 -11.74 37.34
N SER A 519 26.91 -13.02 36.92
CA SER A 519 25.61 -13.69 36.75
C SER A 519 24.89 -13.78 38.09
N GLN A 520 25.58 -14.21 39.15
CA GLN A 520 25.02 -14.31 40.51
C GLN A 520 24.56 -12.97 41.08
N LEU A 521 25.32 -11.89 40.86
CA LEU A 521 24.99 -10.57 41.42
C LEU A 521 23.85 -9.85 40.68
N VAL A 522 23.60 -10.21 39.42
CA VAL A 522 22.55 -9.62 38.58
C VAL A 522 21.27 -10.46 38.62
N ASP A 523 21.32 -11.69 39.14
CA ASP A 523 20.17 -12.54 39.35
C ASP A 523 19.38 -12.17 40.63
N TYR A 524 18.24 -12.83 40.83
CA TYR A 524 17.40 -12.64 42.00
C TYR A 524 18.18 -12.94 43.30
N PRO A 525 18.23 -12.01 44.28
CA PRO A 525 19.06 -12.17 45.46
C PRO A 525 18.48 -13.17 46.47
N ASP A 526 19.34 -14.08 46.93
CA ASP A 526 19.09 -14.97 48.05
C ASP A 526 19.96 -14.62 49.27
N GLU A 527 19.80 -15.38 50.36
CA GLU A 527 20.55 -15.17 51.61
C GLU A 527 22.07 -15.37 51.46
N GLU A 528 22.52 -16.00 50.36
CA GLU A 528 23.92 -16.31 50.09
C GLU A 528 24.56 -15.29 49.12
N THR A 529 23.78 -14.54 48.36
CA THR A 529 24.22 -13.65 47.26
C THR A 529 25.13 -12.52 47.74
N PHE A 530 24.69 -11.72 48.72
CA PHE A 530 25.39 -10.53 49.21
C PHE A 530 26.11 -10.74 50.56
N THR A 531 26.84 -11.84 50.70
CA THR A 531 27.55 -12.20 51.94
C THR A 531 28.98 -11.64 52.02
N ALA A 532 29.53 -11.56 53.25
CA ALA A 532 30.92 -11.15 53.47
C ALA A 532 31.95 -12.10 52.79
N SER A 533 31.58 -13.37 52.60
CA SER A 533 32.39 -14.35 51.86
C SER A 533 32.46 -14.01 50.36
N ASN A 534 31.32 -13.70 49.73
CA ASN A 534 31.27 -13.30 48.33
C ASN A 534 31.95 -11.94 48.10
N ARG A 535 31.84 -11.03 49.07
CA ARG A 535 32.60 -9.76 49.08
C ARG A 535 34.11 -9.98 49.08
N ALA A 536 34.61 -10.98 49.82
CA ALA A 536 36.03 -11.33 49.84
C ALA A 536 36.46 -11.98 48.51
N ALA A 537 35.61 -12.78 47.88
CA ALA A 537 35.86 -13.35 46.55
C ALA A 537 35.93 -12.28 45.44
N LEU A 538 35.17 -11.19 45.57
CA LEU A 538 35.26 -10.03 44.67
C LEU A 538 36.62 -9.28 44.76
N MET A 539 37.40 -9.47 45.82
CA MET A 539 38.71 -8.83 45.98
C MET A 539 39.81 -9.51 45.16
N SER A 540 39.67 -10.78 44.78
CA SER A 540 40.64 -11.52 43.93
C SER A 540 40.37 -11.38 42.43
N TYR A 541 39.39 -10.56 42.07
CA TYR A 541 38.81 -10.48 40.73
C TYR A 541 39.60 -9.60 39.73
N PRO A 542 39.81 -10.03 38.47
CA PRO A 542 40.78 -9.42 37.53
C PRO A 542 40.26 -8.24 36.69
N ILE A 543 39.45 -7.32 37.26
CA ILE A 543 38.94 -6.13 36.53
C ILE A 543 39.45 -4.82 37.16
N ASN A 544 40.68 -4.44 36.82
CA ASN A 544 41.39 -3.34 37.47
C ASN A 544 40.71 -1.96 37.34
N ALA A 545 39.90 -1.73 36.30
CA ALA A 545 39.27 -0.42 36.05
C ALA A 545 37.84 -0.27 36.62
N GLN A 546 37.12 -1.37 36.89
CA GLN A 546 35.71 -1.34 37.34
C GLN A 546 35.50 -1.92 38.74
N LYS A 547 36.54 -2.49 39.35
CA LYS A 547 36.50 -3.08 40.70
C LYS A 547 35.93 -2.13 41.76
N ALA A 548 36.28 -0.85 41.72
CA ALA A 548 35.75 0.14 42.66
C ALA A 548 34.23 0.31 42.54
N LYS A 549 33.69 0.33 41.32
CA LYS A 549 32.24 0.43 41.07
C LYS A 549 31.50 -0.84 41.47
N LEU A 550 32.08 -2.01 41.16
CA LEU A 550 31.53 -3.30 41.55
C LEU A 550 31.42 -3.44 43.08
N LEU A 551 32.47 -3.05 43.81
CA LEU A 551 32.47 -3.09 45.27
C LEU A 551 31.49 -2.08 45.88
N ALA A 552 31.39 -0.87 45.30
CA ALA A 552 30.44 0.14 45.76
C ALA A 552 28.98 -0.31 45.57
N ALA A 553 28.65 -0.88 44.41
CA ALA A 553 27.33 -1.42 44.13
C ALA A 553 27.00 -2.61 45.05
N PHE A 554 27.97 -3.51 45.26
CA PHE A 554 27.84 -4.63 46.19
C PHE A 554 27.56 -4.15 47.62
N ASP A 555 28.35 -3.20 48.12
CA ASP A 555 28.21 -2.68 49.49
C ASP A 555 26.88 -1.95 49.70
N ALA A 556 26.39 -1.26 48.67
CA ALA A 556 25.10 -0.57 48.70
C ALA A 556 23.91 -1.54 48.81
N ILE A 557 23.95 -2.67 48.09
CA ILE A 557 22.88 -3.69 48.17
C ILE A 557 23.03 -4.52 49.45
N ALA A 558 24.25 -4.88 49.83
CA ALA A 558 24.53 -5.68 51.04
C ALA A 558 24.16 -4.95 52.36
N ALA A 559 24.02 -3.63 52.34
CA ALA A 559 23.57 -2.85 53.49
C ALA A 559 22.07 -3.04 53.81
N GLN A 560 21.29 -3.57 52.86
CA GLN A 560 19.87 -3.86 53.01
C GLN A 560 19.64 -5.26 53.60
N THR A 561 18.50 -5.48 54.25
CA THR A 561 18.09 -6.83 54.68
C THR A 561 17.75 -7.71 53.47
N PRO A 562 17.81 -9.07 53.57
CA PRO A 562 17.49 -9.94 52.44
C PRO A 562 16.10 -9.69 51.83
N LEU A 563 15.11 -9.37 52.66
CA LEU A 563 13.76 -9.04 52.18
C LEU A 563 13.72 -7.70 51.43
N GLU A 564 14.51 -6.71 51.85
CA GLU A 564 14.62 -5.42 51.16
C GLU A 564 15.36 -5.57 49.82
N GLN A 565 16.41 -6.40 49.77
CA GLN A 565 17.12 -6.73 48.53
C GLN A 565 16.17 -7.36 47.50
N GLN A 566 15.38 -8.34 47.94
CA GLN A 566 14.39 -9.01 47.10
C GLN A 566 13.29 -8.05 46.62
N ALA A 567 12.79 -7.20 47.51
CA ALA A 567 11.80 -6.19 47.15
C ALA A 567 12.35 -5.14 46.17
N HIS A 568 13.60 -4.74 46.34
CA HIS A 568 14.31 -3.81 45.43
C HIS A 568 14.47 -4.44 44.04
N TYR A 569 14.94 -5.68 43.97
CA TYR A 569 15.08 -6.44 42.73
C TYR A 569 13.73 -6.61 42.00
N ALA A 570 12.71 -7.12 42.71
CA ALA A 570 11.39 -7.36 42.12
C ALA A 570 10.74 -6.06 41.63
N GLY A 571 10.90 -4.96 42.37
CA GLY A 571 10.43 -3.64 41.98
C GLY A 571 11.09 -3.12 40.71
N LEU A 572 12.38 -3.37 40.52
CA LEU A 572 13.14 -2.92 39.35
C LEU A 572 12.94 -3.81 38.13
N PHE A 573 13.08 -5.13 38.27
CA PHE A 573 13.23 -6.03 37.12
C PHE A 573 11.99 -6.85 36.78
N GLU A 574 11.15 -7.18 37.77
CA GLU A 574 9.97 -8.04 37.56
C GLU A 574 8.67 -7.23 37.37
N MET A 575 8.45 -6.25 38.25
CA MET A 575 7.23 -5.44 38.26
C MET A 575 7.28 -4.28 37.25
N ASN A 576 8.44 -4.02 36.66
CA ASN A 576 8.66 -2.92 35.74
C ASN A 576 9.17 -3.40 34.37
N LYS A 577 8.25 -3.47 33.40
CA LYS A 577 8.55 -3.87 32.01
C LYS A 577 9.58 -2.98 31.30
N ARG A 578 9.88 -1.79 31.84
CA ARG A 578 10.88 -0.87 31.27
C ARG A 578 12.32 -1.35 31.47
N TYR A 579 12.57 -2.16 32.51
CA TYR A 579 13.92 -2.56 32.92
C TYR A 579 14.15 -4.07 32.91
N THR A 580 13.29 -4.86 32.27
CA THR A 580 13.42 -6.33 32.20
C THR A 580 14.82 -6.85 31.83
N LEU A 581 15.21 -7.99 32.41
CA LEU A 581 16.49 -8.65 32.12
C LEU A 581 16.43 -9.65 30.94
N TYR A 582 15.33 -9.67 30.18
CA TYR A 582 15.24 -10.41 28.91
C TYR A 582 15.78 -9.56 27.77
N MET A 583 17.03 -9.81 27.38
CA MET A 583 17.82 -8.88 26.57
C MET A 583 17.27 -8.67 25.16
N SER A 584 16.66 -9.71 24.55
CA SER A 584 16.07 -9.59 23.21
C SER A 584 14.74 -8.82 23.20
N TYR A 585 14.09 -8.66 24.37
CA TYR A 585 12.80 -7.98 24.50
C TYR A 585 12.86 -6.51 24.09
N TYR A 586 13.96 -5.80 24.36
CA TYR A 586 14.10 -4.37 24.07
C TYR A 586 13.99 -4.01 22.59
N LYS A 587 14.43 -4.92 21.72
CA LYS A 587 14.43 -4.72 20.26
C LYS A 587 13.20 -5.34 19.61
N MET A 588 12.73 -6.47 20.15
CA MET A 588 11.75 -7.34 19.46
C MET A 588 10.39 -7.43 20.17
N THR A 589 10.27 -7.01 21.44
CA THR A 589 9.04 -7.14 22.26
C THR A 589 8.46 -8.56 22.22
N ASP A 590 7.16 -8.76 21.99
CA ASP A 590 6.52 -10.08 21.87
C ASP A 590 6.34 -10.50 20.39
N SER A 591 7.31 -10.19 19.53
CA SER A 591 7.26 -10.56 18.11
C SER A 591 7.59 -12.03 17.86
N ARG A 592 7.16 -12.54 16.69
CA ARG A 592 7.52 -13.88 16.21
C ARG A 592 9.03 -14.06 16.02
N GLU A 593 9.75 -12.97 15.75
CA GLU A 593 11.22 -12.93 15.56
C GLU A 593 11.97 -13.21 16.86
N ARG A 594 11.44 -12.77 18.01
CA ARG A 594 11.99 -13.09 19.33
C ARG A 594 12.03 -14.60 19.56
N GLY A 595 10.99 -15.32 19.12
CA GLY A 595 10.94 -16.79 19.19
C GLY A 595 12.09 -17.47 18.44
N THR A 596 12.50 -16.92 17.30
CA THR A 596 13.62 -17.44 16.50
C THR A 596 14.97 -17.21 17.19
N ILE A 597 15.18 -16.04 17.79
CA ILE A 597 16.40 -15.75 18.56
C ILE A 597 16.49 -16.66 19.79
N LEU A 598 15.39 -16.83 20.52
CA LEU A 598 15.32 -17.74 21.66
C LEU A 598 15.65 -19.19 21.26
N ALA A 599 15.14 -19.65 20.13
CA ALA A 599 15.46 -20.98 19.59
C ALA A 599 16.95 -21.10 19.21
N LYS A 600 17.51 -20.09 18.53
CA LYS A 600 18.94 -20.05 18.16
C LYS A 600 19.85 -20.03 19.39
N LEU A 601 19.53 -19.22 20.40
CA LEU A 601 20.28 -19.18 21.67
C LEU A 601 20.21 -20.54 22.39
N LYS A 602 19.03 -21.16 22.44
CA LYS A 602 18.88 -22.49 23.04
C LYS A 602 19.70 -23.56 22.30
N MET A 603 19.63 -23.60 20.98
CA MET A 603 20.45 -24.50 20.16
C MET A 603 21.94 -24.27 20.39
N MET A 604 22.36 -23.02 20.49
CA MET A 604 23.75 -22.65 20.77
C MET A 604 24.21 -23.13 22.15
N TYR A 605 23.37 -23.00 23.19
CA TYR A 605 23.69 -23.51 24.52
C TYR A 605 23.91 -25.03 24.48
N GLU A 606 23.00 -25.77 23.84
CA GLU A 606 23.11 -27.23 23.68
C GLU A 606 24.36 -27.62 22.87
N MET A 607 24.68 -26.87 21.82
CA MET A 607 25.84 -27.09 20.96
C MET A 607 27.19 -26.96 21.70
N PHE A 608 27.27 -26.08 22.70
CA PHE A 608 28.47 -25.85 23.51
C PHE A 608 28.42 -26.54 24.88
N GLY A 609 27.52 -27.52 25.03
CA GLY A 609 27.50 -28.46 26.17
C GLY A 609 26.71 -28.00 27.38
N LEU A 610 25.85 -26.99 27.25
CA LEU A 610 24.96 -26.53 28.32
C LEU A 610 23.52 -26.94 28.05
N THR A 611 22.92 -27.68 28.99
CA THR A 611 21.49 -28.03 28.95
C THR A 611 20.69 -27.01 29.74
N THR A 612 19.80 -26.27 29.08
CA THR A 612 18.89 -25.33 29.77
C THR A 612 17.83 -26.06 30.56
N VAL A 613 17.59 -25.65 31.81
CA VAL A 613 16.41 -26.08 32.58
C VAL A 613 15.18 -25.34 32.04
N ASN A 614 14.04 -26.02 31.86
CA ASN A 614 12.86 -25.55 31.12
C ASN A 614 12.11 -24.33 31.73
N SER A 615 12.62 -23.70 32.79
CA SER A 615 11.93 -22.63 33.52
C SER A 615 12.26 -21.20 33.04
N GLU A 616 13.36 -20.98 32.32
CA GLU A 616 13.83 -19.64 31.93
C GLU A 616 14.05 -19.50 30.43
N LEU A 617 13.82 -18.28 29.92
CA LEU A 617 14.04 -17.97 28.50
C LEU A 617 15.53 -17.82 28.21
N ALA A 618 15.97 -18.28 27.04
CA ALA A 618 17.38 -18.32 26.66
C ALA A 618 18.04 -16.93 26.55
N ASP A 619 17.26 -15.84 26.50
CA ASP A 619 17.75 -14.46 26.44
C ASP A 619 17.83 -13.75 27.80
N PHE A 620 17.62 -14.48 28.90
CA PHE A 620 17.78 -13.97 30.25
C PHE A 620 19.27 -13.63 30.52
N LEU A 621 19.54 -12.43 31.02
CA LEU A 621 20.92 -11.93 31.13
C LEU A 621 21.83 -12.78 32.05
N PRO A 622 21.43 -13.19 33.27
CA PRO A 622 22.24 -14.09 34.08
C PRO A 622 22.60 -15.39 33.34
N LEU A 623 21.64 -16.02 32.68
CA LEU A 623 21.84 -17.23 31.89
C LEU A 623 22.81 -17.04 30.72
N LEU A 624 22.74 -15.89 30.03
CA LEU A 624 23.69 -15.51 28.98
C LEU A 624 25.13 -15.37 29.53
N LEU A 625 25.31 -14.80 30.72
CA LEU A 625 26.62 -14.67 31.36
C LEU A 625 27.17 -16.02 31.82
N GLU A 626 26.31 -16.91 32.35
CA GLU A 626 26.67 -18.29 32.70
C GLU A 626 27.08 -19.09 31.47
N PHE A 627 26.36 -18.92 30.36
CA PHE A 627 26.74 -19.53 29.09
C PHE A 627 28.15 -19.13 28.66
N LEU A 628 28.48 -17.84 28.72
CA LEU A 628 29.82 -17.35 28.40
C LEU A 628 30.89 -17.79 29.42
N ALA A 629 30.50 -18.07 30.67
CA ALA A 629 31.40 -18.57 31.69
C ALA A 629 31.74 -20.06 31.53
N TYR A 630 30.74 -20.90 31.28
CA TYR A 630 30.87 -22.35 31.32
C TYR A 630 30.92 -23.03 29.94
N GLY A 631 30.58 -22.32 28.86
CA GLY A 631 30.56 -22.88 27.51
C GLY A 631 31.94 -23.31 27.01
N HIS A 632 31.97 -24.45 26.31
CA HIS A 632 33.19 -25.07 25.77
C HIS A 632 33.52 -24.56 24.36
N PHE A 633 34.17 -23.39 24.28
CA PHE A 633 34.41 -22.69 23.01
C PHE A 633 35.74 -23.02 22.33
N GLU A 634 36.74 -23.49 23.08
CA GLU A 634 38.11 -23.65 22.59
C GLU A 634 38.22 -24.81 21.59
N GLY A 635 38.69 -24.51 20.37
CA GLY A 635 38.90 -25.50 19.32
C GLY A 635 37.65 -25.90 18.54
N ASP A 636 36.49 -25.29 18.81
CA ASP A 636 35.26 -25.53 18.05
C ASP A 636 35.21 -24.63 16.81
N ALA A 637 34.99 -25.24 15.64
CA ALA A 637 34.88 -24.53 14.36
C ALA A 637 33.74 -23.48 14.34
N ARG A 638 32.76 -23.62 15.23
CA ARG A 638 31.55 -22.80 15.34
C ARG A 638 31.66 -21.68 16.38
N GLN A 639 32.84 -21.46 16.97
CA GLN A 639 33.08 -20.40 17.96
C GLN A 639 32.61 -18.99 17.52
N GLN A 640 32.50 -18.75 16.21
CA GLN A 640 32.00 -17.49 15.67
C GLN A 640 30.51 -17.24 15.98
N ASP A 641 29.72 -18.29 16.21
CA ASP A 641 28.28 -18.19 16.51
C ASP A 641 28.01 -17.53 17.88
N ILE A 642 29.01 -17.55 18.78
CA ILE A 642 28.97 -16.91 20.11
C ILE A 642 28.81 -15.39 20.00
N LYS A 643 29.13 -14.79 18.85
CA LYS A 643 28.87 -13.37 18.56
C LYS A 643 27.41 -13.01 18.80
N LEU A 644 26.47 -13.93 18.54
CA LEU A 644 25.06 -13.73 18.82
C LEU A 644 24.81 -13.44 20.30
N ALA A 645 25.42 -14.19 21.23
CA ALA A 645 25.26 -13.97 22.67
C ALA A 645 25.79 -12.58 23.08
N PHE A 646 26.97 -12.19 22.60
CA PHE A 646 27.57 -10.88 22.90
C PHE A 646 26.71 -9.72 22.38
N GLN A 647 26.15 -9.85 21.18
CA GLN A 647 25.28 -8.84 20.58
C GLN A 647 23.96 -8.72 21.33
N VAL A 648 23.33 -9.85 21.69
CA VAL A 648 22.09 -9.84 22.49
C VAL A 648 22.32 -9.14 23.83
N ILE A 649 23.43 -9.43 24.52
CA ILE A 649 23.78 -8.77 25.79
C ILE A 649 24.03 -7.27 25.57
N GLU A 650 24.83 -6.86 24.58
CA GLU A 650 25.19 -5.46 24.37
C GLU A 650 23.97 -4.61 23.94
N ASP A 651 23.16 -5.09 22.99
CA ASP A 651 21.95 -4.38 22.54
C ASP A 651 20.93 -4.24 23.68
N GLY A 652 20.70 -5.33 24.42
CA GLY A 652 19.75 -5.36 25.53
C GLY A 652 20.17 -4.46 26.68
N THR A 653 21.41 -4.61 27.17
CA THR A 653 21.92 -3.80 28.28
C THR A 653 22.14 -2.33 27.89
N TYR A 654 22.45 -2.02 26.63
CA TYR A 654 22.50 -0.64 26.16
C TYR A 654 21.14 0.03 26.23
N THR A 655 20.10 -0.64 25.73
CA THR A 655 18.75 -0.09 25.71
C THR A 655 18.17 0.02 27.12
N LEU A 656 18.44 -0.97 27.99
CA LEU A 656 18.08 -0.93 29.40
C LEU A 656 18.69 0.29 30.11
N LEU A 657 20.00 0.52 29.95
CA LEU A 657 20.69 1.65 30.59
C LEU A 657 20.29 3.01 30.00
N GLN A 658 19.95 3.07 28.71
CA GLN A 658 19.34 4.27 28.10
C GLN A 658 17.98 4.57 28.73
N ASN A 659 17.14 3.54 28.93
CA ASN A 659 15.86 3.69 29.58
C ASN A 659 16.01 4.13 31.04
N ALA A 660 17.06 3.69 31.72
CA ALA A 660 17.39 4.02 33.11
C ALA A 660 18.24 5.29 33.28
N ALA A 661 18.39 6.14 32.25
CA ALA A 661 19.29 7.30 32.28
C ALA A 661 19.07 8.27 33.46
N ALA A 662 17.84 8.36 33.99
CA ALA A 662 17.50 9.18 35.15
C ALA A 662 17.77 8.50 36.51
N ASP A 663 17.96 7.18 36.51
CA ASP A 663 18.04 6.33 37.70
C ASP A 663 19.41 5.63 37.81
N LEU A 664 20.41 6.02 37.01
CA LEU A 664 21.73 5.35 36.89
C LEU A 664 22.53 5.22 38.21
N ASP A 665 22.12 5.96 39.24
CA ASP A 665 22.72 5.89 40.58
C ASP A 665 22.29 4.62 41.34
N ASP A 666 21.25 3.90 40.87
CA ASP A 666 20.84 2.62 41.46
C ASP A 666 21.96 1.56 41.34
N PRO A 667 22.27 0.82 42.43
CA PRO A 667 23.38 -0.12 42.44
C PRO A 667 23.22 -1.26 41.42
N TYR A 668 22.00 -1.68 41.05
CA TYR A 668 21.81 -2.70 40.01
C TYR A 668 22.16 -2.18 38.61
N PHE A 669 21.88 -0.91 38.29
CA PHE A 669 22.32 -0.34 37.02
C PHE A 669 23.84 -0.14 36.97
N GLN A 670 24.49 0.11 38.11
CA GLN A 670 25.94 0.11 38.21
C GLN A 670 26.53 -1.29 37.96
N LEU A 671 25.91 -2.35 38.47
CA LEU A 671 26.29 -3.73 38.14
C LEU A 671 26.19 -4.01 36.64
N LEU A 672 25.12 -3.56 35.97
CA LEU A 672 24.96 -3.70 34.52
C LEU A 672 26.02 -2.92 33.73
N GLN A 673 26.45 -1.74 34.20
CA GLN A 673 27.59 -1.02 33.60
C GLN A 673 28.89 -1.82 33.74
N VAL A 674 29.11 -2.50 34.88
CA VAL A 674 30.27 -3.38 35.08
C VAL A 674 30.21 -4.58 34.14
N VAL A 675 29.04 -5.22 33.96
CA VAL A 675 28.84 -6.32 33.00
C VAL A 675 29.27 -5.89 31.59
N ARG A 676 28.78 -4.75 31.11
CA ARG A 676 29.13 -4.23 29.78
C ARG A 676 30.62 -3.91 29.64
N ALA A 677 31.20 -3.25 30.62
CA ALA A 677 32.63 -2.92 30.61
C ALA A 677 33.51 -4.17 30.62
N THR A 678 33.07 -5.22 31.33
CA THR A 678 33.75 -6.53 31.40
C THR A 678 33.74 -7.21 30.04
N LEU A 679 32.58 -7.34 29.42
CA LEU A 679 32.43 -7.99 28.11
C LEU A 679 33.15 -7.22 27.00
N ARG A 680 33.18 -5.88 27.05
CA ARG A 680 33.93 -5.05 26.09
C ARG A 680 35.43 -5.32 26.09
N THR A 681 36.00 -5.81 27.18
CA THR A 681 37.44 -6.18 27.20
C THR A 681 37.75 -7.35 26.26
N CYS A 682 36.74 -8.16 25.93
CA CYS A 682 36.86 -9.28 25.00
C CYS A 682 36.65 -8.90 23.54
N VAL A 683 36.41 -7.63 23.21
CA VAL A 683 36.05 -7.19 21.86
C VAL A 683 37.17 -6.30 21.31
N GLU A 684 37.90 -6.78 20.30
CA GLU A 684 38.95 -6.00 19.63
C GLU A 684 38.32 -5.10 18.56
N THR A 685 38.31 -3.78 18.80
CA THR A 685 37.92 -2.80 17.77
C THR A 685 39.03 -2.71 16.73
N GLY A 686 38.75 -3.12 15.49
CA GLY A 686 39.68 -3.11 14.37
C GLY A 686 40.09 -1.72 13.86
N VAL A 687 40.70 -0.90 14.71
CA VAL A 687 41.47 0.26 14.30
C VAL A 687 42.94 -0.05 14.55
N VAL A 688 43.58 -0.67 13.55
CA VAL A 688 45.04 -0.60 13.47
C VAL A 688 45.36 0.81 13.01
N ALA A 689 45.95 1.60 13.91
CA ALA A 689 46.66 2.81 13.54
C ALA A 689 47.92 2.39 12.75
N SER A 690 47.83 2.44 11.42
CA SER A 690 48.96 2.65 10.49
C SER A 690 48.43 2.99 9.11
#